data_AF-A0A561BX90-F1
#
_entry.id   AF-A0A561BX90-F1
#
_cell.length_a   1.000
_cell.length_b   1.000
_cell.length_c   1.000
_cell.angle_alpha   90.00
_cell.angle_beta   90.00
_cell.angle_gamma   90.00
#
_symmetry.space_group_name_H-M   'P 1'
#
loop_
_entity.id
_entity.type
_entity.pdbx_description
1 polymer ?
#
loop_
_entity_poly.entity_id
_entity_poly.type
_entity_poly.pdbx_seq_one_letter_code
_entity_poly.pdbx_strand_id
1 'polypeptide(L)'
;MRRRPKILAALAAVALPMAVTGVSSGGPPAAVASTPSPGLAAAFQAAAQQYGVPESVLLAVSYAETRWDDHQGQSSTSGGYGPMHLTAVEPSALVERSAGQKLAKGDSLRTLYKASDLTGLDPAALRNDASANVAGGAAVLASYQKELGLPVGSETSPADWYGAVAAYSGSSNRTGASAFADDVYAILARGAARTTNVGQQVAMPAQRVNPAKDQVARLKLSAGVAQQKGAAGVECPAALACESLPAPYQETGGGDYGNHDLANRPKTGKIDYIVIHDTEGGWQGTLNLVQDPTYVSWQYTMRSSDGHTWQHVKADDVAWHAGNWYVNMHSIGIEHEGFAAQGATWYTEALYRNSARLVRYLAQKNDIPLDRAHIIGHDQVPGTLPTTVAGMHWDPGPYWDWEHYFDLLGAPIWGHNVFPVKVGSIVTIKPGFADNAQVVTGCTGAGTTCTPQGTNFVYLRQGPDDAAPLVKDIGLRPGASASTTQVSDIGARAAAGSQYVVAQRQGDWVAVWYLGALAWFKSPAAAPDAFAKPGLVVKPKAGRTTVPVYGRAYPEQAAYPAGIPYQTVTPLQYSIGAGQAYPVGDASIETDYYRATTFAGEPPTDHVQVLGKDRYYQIWFGHRMAYVRAADVDLRPAV
;
A
#
# COMPACT_ATOMS: atom_id res chain seq x y z
N MET A 1 -14.45 30.26 -15.28
CA MET A 1 -14.87 29.14 -16.18
C MET A 1 -14.90 27.88 -15.36
N ARG A 2 -16.07 27.22 -15.28
CA ARG A 2 -16.25 25.96 -14.57
C ARG A 2 -15.50 24.89 -15.35
N ARG A 3 -14.29 24.51 -14.91
CA ARG A 3 -13.74 23.20 -15.25
C ARG A 3 -14.83 22.21 -14.88
N ARG A 4 -15.41 21.53 -15.88
CA ARG A 4 -16.40 20.49 -15.61
C ARG A 4 -15.74 19.56 -14.59
N PRO A 5 -16.38 19.25 -13.46
CA PRO A 5 -15.89 18.13 -12.67
C PRO A 5 -15.89 16.96 -13.66
N LYS A 6 -14.71 16.48 -14.05
CA LYS A 6 -14.57 15.11 -14.54
C LYS A 6 -14.93 14.29 -13.30
N ILE A 7 -16.23 14.10 -13.09
CA ILE A 7 -16.78 13.22 -12.08
C ILE A 7 -16.16 11.88 -12.45
N LEU A 8 -15.21 11.42 -11.65
CA LEU A 8 -14.80 10.02 -11.66
C LEU A 8 -16.04 9.22 -11.24
N ALA A 9 -16.80 8.80 -12.24
CA ALA A 9 -17.72 7.70 -12.16
C ALA A 9 -17.24 6.69 -13.22
N ALA A 10 -16.20 5.95 -12.88
CA ALA A 10 -15.77 4.78 -13.64
C ALA A 10 -15.71 3.60 -12.68
N LEU A 11 -16.86 2.96 -12.48
CA LEU A 11 -17.01 1.56 -12.07
C LEU A 11 -18.48 1.18 -12.31
N ALA A 12 -18.82 1.03 -13.60
CA ALA A 12 -20.01 0.30 -14.00
C ALA A 12 -19.62 -1.17 -14.11
N ALA A 13 -20.17 -1.99 -13.20
CA ALA A 13 -20.03 -3.44 -13.22
C ALA A 13 -20.49 -4.00 -14.57
N VAL A 14 -19.57 -4.57 -15.35
CA VAL A 14 -19.90 -5.40 -16.51
C VAL A 14 -20.13 -6.82 -15.99
N ALA A 15 -21.39 -7.20 -15.80
CA ALA A 15 -21.77 -8.58 -15.53
C ALA A 15 -21.74 -9.38 -16.85
N LEU A 16 -20.81 -10.33 -16.97
CA LEU A 16 -20.84 -11.36 -18.01
C LEU A 16 -21.71 -12.54 -17.54
N PRO A 17 -22.70 -13.00 -18.32
CA PRO A 17 -23.45 -14.21 -18.01
C PRO A 17 -22.61 -15.43 -18.40
N MET A 18 -22.11 -16.19 -17.42
CA MET A 18 -21.60 -17.54 -17.68
C MET A 18 -22.74 -18.55 -17.63
N ALA A 19 -22.96 -19.22 -18.75
CA ALA A 19 -23.90 -20.33 -18.89
C ALA A 19 -23.42 -21.53 -18.06
N VAL A 20 -24.26 -21.95 -17.11
CA VAL A 20 -24.04 -23.13 -16.27
C VAL A 20 -24.44 -24.38 -17.06
N THR A 21 -23.47 -25.24 -17.40
CA THR A 21 -23.75 -26.63 -17.77
C THR A 21 -23.72 -27.50 -16.52
N GLY A 22 -24.83 -28.22 -16.28
CA GLY A 22 -25.06 -29.00 -15.07
C GLY A 22 -24.08 -30.16 -14.90
N VAL A 23 -23.72 -30.44 -13.65
CA VAL A 23 -22.95 -31.62 -13.26
C VAL A 23 -23.77 -32.47 -12.30
N SER A 24 -23.86 -33.74 -12.66
CA SER A 24 -24.53 -34.85 -12.00
C SER A 24 -23.98 -35.12 -10.60
N SER A 25 -24.86 -35.46 -9.65
CA SER A 25 -24.53 -35.88 -8.30
C SER A 25 -23.83 -37.26 -8.27
N GLY A 26 -22.53 -37.28 -8.04
CA GLY A 26 -21.76 -38.46 -7.60
C GLY A 26 -21.35 -38.31 -6.14
N GLY A 27 -21.61 -39.33 -5.32
CA GLY A 27 -21.36 -39.30 -3.86
C GLY A 27 -19.88 -39.16 -3.47
N PRO A 28 -19.60 -38.86 -2.19
CA PRO A 28 -18.25 -38.57 -1.72
C PRO A 28 -17.33 -39.80 -1.82
N PRO A 29 -16.09 -39.66 -2.35
CA PRO A 29 -15.09 -40.70 -2.24
C PRO A 29 -14.63 -40.86 -0.78
N ALA A 30 -14.24 -42.09 -0.43
CA ALA A 30 -13.78 -42.45 0.90
C ALA A 30 -12.54 -41.64 1.32
N ALA A 31 -12.56 -41.15 2.56
CA ALA A 31 -11.44 -40.43 3.16
C ALA A 31 -10.22 -41.34 3.31
N VAL A 32 -9.18 -41.05 2.53
CA VAL A 32 -7.84 -41.59 2.76
C VAL A 32 -7.26 -40.82 3.94
N ALA A 33 -6.87 -41.51 5.01
CA ALA A 33 -6.22 -40.89 6.16
C ALA A 33 -4.92 -40.21 5.70
N SER A 34 -4.88 -38.87 5.78
CA SER A 34 -3.68 -38.10 5.55
C SER A 34 -2.71 -38.34 6.72
N THR A 35 -1.50 -38.77 6.39
CA THR A 35 -0.38 -38.74 7.33
C THR A 35 -0.14 -37.28 7.72
N PRO A 36 0.16 -36.95 8.99
CA PRO A 36 0.51 -35.59 9.36
C PRO A 36 1.75 -35.16 8.56
N SER A 37 1.61 -34.15 7.71
CA SER A 37 2.76 -33.55 7.05
C SER A 37 3.73 -33.04 8.13
N PRO A 38 5.05 -33.21 7.96
CA PRO A 38 6.03 -32.56 8.82
C PRO A 38 5.73 -31.07 8.92
N GLY A 39 5.95 -30.45 10.09
CA GLY A 39 5.86 -28.99 10.19
C GLY A 39 6.82 -28.31 9.20
N LEU A 40 6.48 -27.13 8.68
CA LEU A 40 7.23 -26.44 7.61
C LEU A 40 8.72 -26.27 7.92
N ALA A 41 9.11 -26.09 9.18
CA ALA A 41 10.51 -26.06 9.60
C ALA A 41 11.26 -27.36 9.25
N ALA A 42 10.65 -28.53 9.47
CA ALA A 42 11.24 -29.82 9.10
C ALA A 42 11.30 -29.99 7.57
N ALA A 43 10.34 -29.42 6.83
CA ALA A 43 10.38 -29.43 5.38
C ALA A 43 11.56 -28.60 4.82
N PHE A 44 11.85 -27.44 5.41
CA PHE A 44 13.03 -26.63 5.06
C PHE A 44 14.32 -27.41 5.28
N GLN A 45 14.49 -28.01 6.47
CA GLN A 45 15.66 -28.81 6.79
C GLN A 45 15.84 -29.99 5.81
N ALA A 46 14.76 -30.74 5.54
CA ALA A 46 14.80 -31.89 4.64
C ALA A 46 15.16 -31.48 3.20
N ALA A 47 14.54 -30.42 2.68
CA ALA A 47 14.81 -29.90 1.34
C ALA A 47 16.25 -29.35 1.21
N ALA A 48 16.73 -28.64 2.23
CA ALA A 48 18.11 -28.14 2.30
C ALA A 48 19.13 -29.28 2.18
N GLN A 49 18.95 -30.36 2.94
CA GLN A 49 19.81 -31.55 2.89
C GLN A 49 19.70 -32.27 1.55
N GLN A 50 18.49 -32.49 1.05
CA GLN A 50 18.24 -33.25 -0.18
C GLN A 50 18.82 -32.55 -1.43
N TYR A 51 18.66 -31.24 -1.54
CA TYR A 51 19.07 -30.49 -2.74
C TYR A 51 20.41 -29.76 -2.58
N GLY A 52 21.01 -29.84 -1.39
CA GLY A 52 22.32 -29.27 -1.11
C GLY A 52 22.29 -27.74 -1.12
N VAL A 53 21.33 -27.14 -0.43
CA VAL A 53 21.20 -25.69 -0.20
C VAL A 53 21.39 -25.44 1.29
N PRO A 54 22.16 -24.43 1.74
CA PRO A 54 22.18 -24.07 3.15
C PRO A 54 20.77 -23.70 3.63
N GLU A 55 20.30 -24.33 4.71
CA GLU A 55 18.94 -24.15 5.22
C GLU A 55 18.61 -22.67 5.48
N SER A 56 19.59 -21.91 5.98
CA SER A 56 19.43 -20.48 6.26
C SER A 56 19.24 -19.64 4.98
N VAL A 57 19.86 -20.01 3.87
CA VAL A 57 19.61 -19.35 2.56
C VAL A 57 18.20 -19.68 2.08
N LEU A 58 17.78 -20.94 2.18
CA LEU A 58 16.45 -21.37 1.73
C LEU A 58 15.34 -20.69 2.54
N LEU A 59 15.48 -20.64 3.86
CA LEU A 59 14.58 -19.91 4.76
C LEU A 59 14.54 -18.42 4.43
N ALA A 60 15.69 -17.78 4.18
CA ALA A 60 15.75 -16.36 3.87
C ALA A 60 15.11 -16.01 2.52
N VAL A 61 15.29 -16.86 1.49
CA VAL A 61 14.63 -16.71 0.18
C VAL A 61 13.11 -16.84 0.34
N SER A 62 12.63 -17.90 0.99
CA SER A 62 11.19 -18.06 1.25
C SER A 62 10.60 -16.90 2.04
N TYR A 63 11.34 -16.37 3.03
CA TYR A 63 10.89 -15.21 3.78
C TYR A 63 10.80 -13.95 2.91
N ALA A 64 11.73 -13.76 1.98
CA ALA A 64 11.72 -12.62 1.05
C ALA A 64 10.58 -12.71 0.02
N GLU A 65 10.17 -13.91 -0.37
CA GLU A 65 9.09 -14.15 -1.33
C GLU A 65 7.69 -14.03 -0.70
N THR A 66 7.45 -14.74 0.42
CA THR A 66 6.10 -14.84 1.01
C THR A 66 6.05 -14.70 2.53
N ARG A 67 7.18 -14.38 3.17
CA ARG A 67 7.30 -14.41 4.65
C ARG A 67 6.89 -15.78 5.24
N TRP A 68 7.21 -16.86 4.51
CA TRP A 68 6.89 -18.27 4.77
C TRP A 68 5.42 -18.67 4.63
N ASP A 69 4.54 -17.79 4.17
CA ASP A 69 3.12 -18.10 4.01
C ASP A 69 2.88 -18.97 2.76
N ASP A 70 1.90 -19.88 2.86
CA ASP A 70 1.49 -20.77 1.77
C ASP A 70 0.29 -20.22 0.97
N HIS A 71 -0.30 -19.13 1.46
CA HIS A 71 -1.51 -18.50 0.94
C HIS A 71 -2.68 -19.47 0.70
N GLN A 72 -2.75 -20.57 1.48
CA GLN A 72 -3.78 -21.61 1.38
C GLN A 72 -3.94 -22.16 -0.05
N GLY A 73 -2.83 -22.28 -0.78
CA GLY A 73 -2.79 -22.79 -2.16
C GLY A 73 -3.29 -21.79 -3.22
N GLN A 74 -3.64 -20.56 -2.84
CA GLN A 74 -3.98 -19.51 -3.78
C GLN A 74 -2.72 -18.96 -4.46
N SER A 75 -2.81 -18.67 -5.75
CA SER A 75 -1.72 -18.00 -6.47
C SER A 75 -1.69 -16.51 -6.17
N SER A 76 -0.50 -15.94 -6.13
CA SER A 76 -0.34 -14.51 -6.39
C SER A 76 -0.65 -14.18 -7.85
N THR A 77 -0.80 -12.91 -8.18
CA THR A 77 -1.00 -12.43 -9.56
C THR A 77 0.20 -12.62 -10.47
N SER A 78 1.39 -12.81 -9.90
CA SER A 78 2.56 -13.29 -10.63
C SER A 78 2.51 -14.78 -10.98
N GLY A 79 1.44 -15.48 -10.57
CA GLY A 79 1.27 -16.91 -10.70
C GLY A 79 2.08 -17.74 -9.70
N GLY A 80 2.64 -17.12 -8.65
CA GLY A 80 3.43 -17.79 -7.62
C GLY A 80 2.58 -18.52 -6.59
N TYR A 81 3.02 -19.71 -6.19
CA TYR A 81 2.35 -20.56 -5.19
C TYR A 81 3.27 -20.93 -4.04
N GLY A 82 2.68 -21.09 -2.84
CA GLY A 82 3.33 -21.65 -1.66
C GLY A 82 4.49 -20.82 -1.09
N PRO A 83 5.18 -21.32 -0.05
CA PRO A 83 6.23 -20.58 0.66
C PRO A 83 7.43 -20.16 -0.20
N MET A 84 7.71 -20.87 -1.28
CA MET A 84 8.81 -20.56 -2.20
C MET A 84 8.35 -19.75 -3.42
N HIS A 85 7.07 -19.38 -3.50
CA HIS A 85 6.49 -18.59 -4.58
C HIS A 85 6.82 -19.13 -5.99
N LEU A 86 6.63 -20.45 -6.16
CA LEU A 86 6.89 -21.11 -7.44
C LEU A 86 5.86 -20.67 -8.48
N THR A 87 6.31 -20.02 -9.55
CA THR A 87 5.45 -19.39 -10.56
C THR A 87 4.96 -20.39 -11.61
N ALA A 88 3.66 -20.36 -11.91
CA ALA A 88 3.03 -21.15 -12.96
C ALA A 88 2.16 -20.28 -13.85
N VAL A 89 2.79 -19.36 -14.60
CA VAL A 89 2.11 -18.53 -15.60
C VAL A 89 2.01 -19.30 -16.92
N GLU A 90 0.80 -19.41 -17.49
CA GLU A 90 0.61 -20.05 -18.79
C GLU A 90 1.11 -19.19 -19.95
N PRO A 91 1.65 -19.77 -21.05
CA PRO A 91 2.28 -18.99 -22.10
C PRO A 91 1.28 -18.10 -22.85
N SER A 92 -0.01 -18.46 -22.82
CA SER A 92 -1.10 -17.64 -23.35
C SER A 92 -1.34 -16.35 -22.57
N ALA A 93 -0.94 -16.29 -21.30
CA ALA A 93 -0.97 -15.08 -20.47
C ALA A 93 0.28 -14.18 -20.69
N LEU A 94 1.31 -14.67 -21.39
CA LEU A 94 2.55 -13.95 -21.72
C LEU A 94 2.47 -13.15 -23.03
N VAL A 95 1.32 -13.11 -23.72
CA VAL A 95 1.17 -12.40 -24.99
C VAL A 95 1.11 -10.89 -24.74
N GLU A 96 2.26 -10.23 -24.83
CA GLU A 96 2.38 -8.78 -24.79
C GLU A 96 2.17 -8.11 -26.14
N ARG A 97 1.50 -6.95 -26.10
CA ARG A 97 1.51 -5.91 -27.13
C ARG A 97 2.17 -4.66 -26.56
N SER A 98 3.49 -4.64 -26.49
CA SER A 98 4.27 -3.44 -26.18
C SER A 98 5.50 -3.37 -27.10
N ALA A 99 5.47 -2.41 -28.03
CA ALA A 99 6.57 -1.73 -28.74
C ALA A 99 7.99 -2.33 -28.80
N GLY A 100 8.16 -3.64 -28.93
CA GLY A 100 9.46 -4.28 -29.22
C GLY A 100 10.43 -4.43 -28.03
N GLN A 101 10.00 -4.23 -26.79
CA GLN A 101 10.81 -4.58 -25.61
C GLN A 101 10.39 -5.94 -25.05
N LYS A 102 11.36 -6.85 -24.92
CA LYS A 102 11.16 -8.15 -24.30
C LYS A 102 11.01 -7.98 -22.79
N LEU A 103 9.80 -8.06 -22.28
CA LEU A 103 9.58 -8.34 -20.86
C LEU A 103 10.03 -9.78 -20.58
N ALA A 104 10.24 -10.10 -19.30
CA ALA A 104 11.05 -11.23 -18.82
C ALA A 104 10.87 -12.54 -19.65
N LYS A 105 11.95 -13.29 -19.87
CA LYS A 105 11.88 -14.58 -20.60
C LYS A 105 10.81 -15.45 -19.94
N GLY A 106 9.86 -15.99 -20.72
CA GLY A 106 8.73 -16.77 -20.19
C GLY A 106 9.10 -17.91 -19.24
N ASP A 107 10.34 -18.41 -19.31
CA ASP A 107 10.89 -19.42 -18.39
C ASP A 107 11.02 -18.94 -16.94
N SER A 108 11.25 -17.63 -16.71
CA SER A 108 11.32 -17.03 -15.37
C SER A 108 9.96 -16.95 -14.67
N LEU A 109 8.87 -17.10 -15.42
CA LEU A 109 7.49 -17.07 -14.93
C LEU A 109 6.86 -18.47 -14.81
N ARG A 110 7.70 -19.52 -14.92
CA ARG A 110 7.32 -20.93 -14.93
C ARG A 110 8.19 -21.78 -13.99
N THR A 111 8.67 -21.20 -12.87
CA THR A 111 9.57 -21.90 -11.93
C THR A 111 8.92 -23.12 -11.28
N LEU A 112 7.59 -23.20 -11.20
CA LEU A 112 6.86 -24.37 -10.75
C LEU A 112 7.06 -25.59 -11.66
N TYR A 113 7.05 -25.38 -12.97
CA TYR A 113 7.30 -26.46 -13.93
C TYR A 113 8.77 -26.88 -13.93
N LYS A 114 9.70 -25.92 -13.80
CA LYS A 114 11.12 -26.23 -13.57
C LYS A 114 11.31 -27.06 -12.29
N ALA A 115 10.63 -26.70 -11.21
CA ALA A 115 10.64 -27.46 -9.96
C ALA A 115 10.08 -28.88 -10.14
N SER A 116 8.99 -29.04 -10.88
CA SER A 116 8.43 -30.36 -11.21
C SER A 116 9.45 -31.24 -11.95
N ASP A 117 10.11 -30.70 -12.97
CA ASP A 117 11.14 -31.43 -13.73
C ASP A 117 12.35 -31.83 -12.87
N LEU A 118 12.79 -30.93 -11.98
CA LEU A 118 13.94 -31.16 -11.11
C LEU A 118 13.67 -32.14 -9.95
N THR A 119 12.42 -32.24 -9.50
CA THR A 119 12.05 -33.04 -8.32
C THR A 119 11.31 -34.33 -8.67
N GLY A 120 10.68 -34.39 -9.84
CA GLY A 120 9.71 -35.44 -10.20
C GLY A 120 8.35 -35.29 -9.50
N LEU A 121 8.12 -34.20 -8.75
CA LEU A 121 6.87 -33.94 -8.05
C LEU A 121 5.79 -33.44 -9.02
N ASP A 122 4.55 -33.83 -8.76
CA ASP A 122 3.40 -33.40 -9.54
C ASP A 122 3.16 -31.87 -9.38
N PRO A 123 2.87 -31.12 -10.47
CA PRO A 123 2.59 -29.69 -10.39
C PRO A 123 1.47 -29.31 -9.41
N ALA A 124 0.44 -30.15 -9.22
CA ALA A 124 -0.62 -29.89 -8.26
C ALA A 124 -0.12 -30.04 -6.81
N ALA A 125 0.82 -30.96 -6.54
CA ALA A 125 1.47 -31.06 -5.23
C ALA A 125 2.30 -29.81 -4.95
N LEU A 126 3.07 -29.32 -5.93
CA LEU A 126 3.87 -28.09 -5.80
C LEU A 126 3.02 -26.82 -5.54
N ARG A 127 1.74 -26.82 -5.93
CA ARG A 127 0.79 -25.73 -5.66
C ARG A 127 0.17 -25.80 -4.26
N ASN A 128 -0.16 -27.00 -3.81
CA ASN A 128 -1.08 -27.20 -2.67
C ASN A 128 -0.41 -27.81 -1.42
N ASP A 129 0.82 -28.33 -1.53
CA ASP A 129 1.57 -28.88 -0.39
C ASP A 129 2.81 -28.04 -0.13
N ALA A 130 2.88 -27.45 1.07
CA ALA A 130 3.97 -26.58 1.47
C ALA A 130 5.33 -27.30 1.49
N SER A 131 5.38 -28.58 1.84
CA SER A 131 6.63 -29.36 1.86
C SER A 131 7.12 -29.65 0.44
N ALA A 132 6.20 -30.03 -0.46
CA ALA A 132 6.51 -30.20 -1.88
C ALA A 132 7.01 -28.88 -2.50
N ASN A 133 6.35 -27.77 -2.18
CA ASN A 133 6.73 -26.44 -2.65
C ASN A 133 8.13 -26.03 -2.17
N VAL A 134 8.45 -26.26 -0.89
CA VAL A 134 9.79 -26.03 -0.32
C VAL A 134 10.85 -26.90 -0.99
N ALA A 135 10.57 -28.18 -1.22
CA ALA A 135 11.45 -29.08 -1.97
C ALA A 135 11.69 -28.57 -3.42
N GLY A 136 10.62 -28.13 -4.09
CA GLY A 136 10.69 -27.54 -5.42
C GLY A 136 11.54 -26.28 -5.48
N GLY A 137 11.35 -25.34 -4.56
CA GLY A 137 12.15 -24.11 -4.47
C GLY A 137 13.62 -24.38 -4.17
N ALA A 138 13.93 -25.32 -3.27
CA ALA A 138 15.29 -25.75 -3.00
C ALA A 138 15.97 -26.35 -4.24
N ALA A 139 15.24 -27.18 -5.00
CA ALA A 139 15.75 -27.76 -6.24
C ALA A 139 16.03 -26.69 -7.30
N VAL A 140 15.13 -25.71 -7.47
CA VAL A 140 15.32 -24.58 -8.38
C VAL A 140 16.53 -23.75 -7.98
N LEU A 141 16.70 -23.40 -6.70
CA LEU A 141 17.84 -22.62 -6.23
C LEU A 141 19.17 -23.37 -6.43
N ALA A 142 19.21 -24.67 -6.12
CA ALA A 142 20.36 -25.52 -6.39
C ALA A 142 20.68 -25.63 -7.89
N SER A 143 19.66 -25.61 -8.76
CA SER A 143 19.87 -25.60 -10.22
C SER A 143 20.58 -24.33 -10.68
N TYR A 144 20.19 -23.15 -10.15
CA TYR A 144 20.85 -21.89 -10.49
C TYR A 144 22.29 -21.85 -10.00
N GLN A 145 22.57 -22.36 -8.80
CA GLN A 145 23.94 -22.47 -8.28
C GLN A 145 24.83 -23.33 -9.20
N LYS A 146 24.31 -24.46 -9.69
CA LYS A 146 25.01 -25.33 -10.65
C LYS A 146 25.23 -24.65 -12.00
N GLU A 147 24.21 -23.97 -12.54
CA GLU A 147 24.30 -23.22 -13.80
C GLU A 147 25.37 -22.11 -13.76
N LEU A 148 25.63 -21.55 -12.58
CA LEU A 148 26.70 -20.58 -12.33
C LEU A 148 28.10 -21.19 -12.17
N GLY A 149 28.20 -22.53 -12.21
CA GLY A 149 29.45 -23.27 -11.99
C GLY A 149 29.98 -23.11 -10.57
N LEU A 150 29.09 -22.98 -9.58
CA LEU A 150 29.41 -22.82 -8.17
C LEU A 150 29.09 -24.11 -7.40
N PRO A 151 29.79 -24.38 -6.27
CA PRO A 151 29.55 -25.59 -5.48
C PRO A 151 28.15 -25.59 -4.85
N VAL A 152 27.57 -26.79 -4.74
CA VAL A 152 26.35 -27.09 -3.98
C VAL A 152 26.68 -27.95 -2.77
N GLY A 153 25.80 -27.95 -1.77
CA GLY A 153 25.90 -28.73 -0.53
C GLY A 153 25.29 -27.97 0.65
N SER A 154 24.58 -28.64 1.54
CA SER A 154 23.96 -28.01 2.72
C SER A 154 24.98 -27.32 3.64
N GLU A 155 26.22 -27.84 3.65
CA GLU A 155 27.34 -27.34 4.45
C GLU A 155 28.17 -26.26 3.72
N THR A 156 27.80 -25.88 2.50
CA THR A 156 28.47 -24.77 1.81
C THR A 156 28.19 -23.45 2.54
N SER A 157 29.12 -22.50 2.43
CA SER A 157 28.94 -21.20 3.06
C SER A 157 27.72 -20.50 2.46
N PRO A 158 26.77 -19.99 3.27
CA PRO A 158 25.68 -19.15 2.78
C PRO A 158 26.16 -17.96 1.95
N ALA A 159 27.38 -17.44 2.19
CA ALA A 159 27.96 -16.34 1.42
C ALA A 159 28.11 -16.64 -0.09
N ASP A 160 28.27 -17.91 -0.45
CA ASP A 160 28.60 -18.35 -1.80
C ASP A 160 27.37 -18.57 -2.68
N TRP A 161 26.16 -18.25 -2.19
CA TRP A 161 24.89 -18.46 -2.89
C TRP A 161 24.29 -17.18 -3.50
N TYR A 162 24.97 -16.04 -3.39
CA TYR A 162 24.41 -14.73 -3.75
C TYR A 162 23.96 -14.67 -5.21
N GLY A 163 24.74 -15.23 -6.13
CA GLY A 163 24.38 -15.30 -7.55
C GLY A 163 23.13 -16.15 -7.82
N ALA A 164 22.97 -17.30 -7.15
CA ALA A 164 21.80 -18.16 -7.30
C ALA A 164 20.54 -17.51 -6.69
N VAL A 165 20.68 -16.85 -5.55
CA VAL A 165 19.61 -16.05 -4.94
C VAL A 165 19.19 -14.90 -5.86
N ALA A 166 20.15 -14.19 -6.46
CA ALA A 166 19.86 -13.13 -7.43
C ALA A 166 19.16 -13.68 -8.70
N ALA A 167 19.50 -14.88 -9.15
CA ALA A 167 18.81 -15.54 -10.25
C ALA A 167 17.36 -15.92 -9.91
N TYR A 168 17.11 -16.30 -8.64
CA TYR A 168 15.79 -16.72 -8.16
C TYR A 168 14.74 -15.61 -8.30
N SER A 169 15.16 -14.35 -8.22
CA SER A 169 14.25 -13.19 -8.33
C SER A 169 13.54 -13.07 -9.69
N GLY A 170 13.98 -13.81 -10.71
CA GLY A 170 13.45 -13.70 -12.08
C GLY A 170 13.71 -12.36 -12.78
N SER A 171 14.51 -11.46 -12.20
CA SER A 171 14.70 -10.11 -12.74
C SER A 171 15.46 -10.14 -14.08
N SER A 172 15.02 -9.32 -15.04
CA SER A 172 15.67 -9.17 -16.35
C SER A 172 16.94 -8.31 -16.32
N ASN A 173 17.25 -7.70 -15.18
CA ASN A 173 18.38 -6.79 -15.02
C ASN A 173 19.12 -6.99 -13.69
N ARG A 174 20.40 -6.61 -13.66
CA ARG A 174 21.29 -6.76 -12.50
C ARG A 174 20.85 -5.93 -11.30
N THR A 175 20.23 -4.78 -11.52
CA THR A 175 19.77 -3.91 -10.42
C THR A 175 18.68 -4.60 -9.61
N GLY A 176 17.63 -5.11 -10.27
CA GLY A 176 16.56 -5.85 -9.60
C GLY A 176 17.03 -7.17 -8.98
N ALA A 177 17.82 -7.95 -9.71
CA ALA A 177 18.37 -9.22 -9.20
C ALA A 177 19.25 -9.01 -7.94
N SER A 178 20.11 -7.99 -7.95
CA SER A 178 20.95 -7.66 -6.79
C SER A 178 20.15 -7.11 -5.63
N ALA A 179 19.09 -6.33 -5.90
CA ALA A 179 18.22 -5.78 -4.85
C ALA A 179 17.47 -6.89 -4.09
N PHE A 180 16.94 -7.89 -4.80
CA PHE A 180 16.33 -9.06 -4.18
C PHE A 180 17.35 -9.85 -3.35
N ALA A 181 18.53 -10.13 -3.90
CA ALA A 181 19.58 -10.82 -3.15
C ALA A 181 20.02 -10.01 -1.91
N ASP A 182 20.14 -8.68 -2.02
CA ASP A 182 20.44 -7.83 -0.88
C ASP A 182 19.36 -7.89 0.21
N ASP A 183 18.08 -8.01 -0.15
CA ASP A 183 17.00 -8.24 0.82
C ASP A 183 17.14 -9.58 1.53
N VAL A 184 17.37 -10.65 0.78
CA VAL A 184 17.56 -12.01 1.33
C VAL A 184 18.72 -12.03 2.31
N TYR A 185 19.85 -11.40 1.97
CA TYR A 185 21.01 -11.36 2.86
C TYR A 185 20.82 -10.40 4.04
N ALA A 186 20.03 -9.33 3.91
CA ALA A 186 19.63 -8.50 5.04
C ALA A 186 18.71 -9.26 6.01
N ILE A 187 17.78 -10.08 5.48
CA ILE A 187 16.93 -11.00 6.26
C ILE A 187 17.79 -12.05 6.96
N LEU A 188 18.73 -12.68 6.26
CA LEU A 188 19.67 -13.65 6.83
C LEU A 188 20.49 -13.02 7.97
N ALA A 189 21.05 -11.83 7.75
CA ALA A 189 21.88 -11.12 8.72
C ALA A 189 21.14 -10.73 10.02
N ARG A 190 19.82 -10.49 9.94
CA ARG A 190 18.99 -10.07 11.08
C ARG A 190 18.22 -11.22 11.73
N GLY A 191 18.02 -12.33 11.01
CA GLY A 191 17.12 -13.41 11.42
C GLY A 191 15.64 -13.06 11.21
N ALA A 192 14.76 -14.02 11.42
CA ALA A 192 13.32 -13.82 11.41
C ALA A 192 12.62 -14.87 12.29
N ALA A 193 11.46 -14.54 12.86
CA ALA A 193 10.59 -15.49 13.53
C ALA A 193 9.14 -15.05 13.36
N ARG A 194 8.25 -15.97 12.99
CA ARG A 194 6.85 -15.67 12.68
C ARG A 194 5.96 -16.90 12.80
N THR A 195 4.69 -16.67 13.13
CA THR A 195 3.59 -17.63 12.90
C THR A 195 3.00 -17.38 11.50
N THR A 196 3.00 -18.40 10.65
CA THR A 196 2.47 -18.30 9.28
C THR A 196 0.94 -18.17 9.27
N ASN A 197 0.38 -17.84 8.12
CA ASN A 197 -1.06 -17.77 7.85
C ASN A 197 -1.85 -19.07 8.16
N VAL A 198 -1.16 -20.19 8.36
CA VAL A 198 -1.72 -21.50 8.75
C VAL A 198 -1.34 -21.93 10.17
N GLY A 199 -0.81 -21.00 10.98
CA GLY A 199 -0.53 -21.23 12.40
C GLY A 199 0.79 -21.93 12.71
N GLN A 200 1.68 -22.10 11.72
CA GLN A 200 2.98 -22.76 11.96
C GLN A 200 4.04 -21.76 12.42
N GLN A 201 4.78 -22.09 13.48
CA GLN A 201 5.89 -21.27 13.95
C GLN A 201 7.15 -21.63 13.18
N VAL A 202 7.75 -20.62 12.55
CA VAL A 202 9.03 -20.75 11.85
C VAL A 202 9.99 -19.71 12.39
N ALA A 203 11.24 -20.11 12.60
CA ALA A 203 12.31 -19.25 13.07
C ALA A 203 13.59 -19.52 12.28
N MET A 204 14.27 -18.43 11.92
CA MET A 204 15.57 -18.43 11.28
C MET A 204 16.51 -17.56 12.13
N PRO A 205 17.49 -18.16 12.81
CA PRO A 205 18.48 -17.41 13.57
C PRO A 205 19.26 -16.41 12.69
N ALA A 206 19.67 -15.30 13.30
CA ALA A 206 20.49 -14.31 12.61
C ALA A 206 21.87 -14.89 12.24
N GLN A 207 22.27 -14.76 10.98
CA GLN A 207 23.55 -15.23 10.48
C GLN A 207 24.17 -14.16 9.58
N ARG A 208 25.17 -13.44 10.08
CA ARG A 208 25.90 -12.45 9.27
C ARG A 208 26.97 -13.14 8.44
N VAL A 209 26.95 -12.86 7.14
CA VAL A 209 27.96 -13.31 6.18
C VAL A 209 28.39 -12.16 5.29
N ASN A 210 29.51 -12.30 4.60
CA ASN A 210 29.92 -11.36 3.55
C ASN A 210 29.52 -11.94 2.18
N PRO A 211 28.37 -11.56 1.59
CA PRO A 211 27.89 -12.17 0.35
C PRO A 211 28.87 -11.97 -0.81
N ALA A 212 29.08 -13.01 -1.61
CA ALA A 212 29.88 -12.97 -2.84
C ALA A 212 29.12 -12.22 -3.96
N LYS A 213 28.99 -10.89 -3.83
CA LYS A 213 28.17 -10.06 -4.73
C LYS A 213 28.68 -10.02 -6.17
N ASP A 214 29.96 -10.28 -6.39
CA ASP A 214 30.59 -10.38 -7.71
C ASP A 214 30.01 -11.53 -8.55
N GLN A 215 29.40 -12.54 -7.92
CA GLN A 215 28.72 -13.64 -8.61
C GLN A 215 27.61 -13.17 -9.57
N VAL A 216 26.97 -12.03 -9.32
CA VAL A 216 25.93 -11.49 -10.22
C VAL A 216 26.47 -11.19 -11.62
N ALA A 217 27.77 -10.92 -11.77
CA ALA A 217 28.38 -10.75 -13.09
C ALA A 217 28.25 -12.00 -13.98
N ARG A 218 28.12 -13.19 -13.37
CA ARG A 218 27.94 -14.46 -14.07
C ARG A 218 26.55 -14.66 -14.67
N LEU A 219 25.54 -13.91 -14.21
CA LEU A 219 24.15 -14.01 -14.71
C LEU A 219 23.97 -13.40 -16.10
N LYS A 220 24.93 -12.62 -16.60
CA LYS A 220 24.89 -11.97 -17.92
C LYS A 220 23.62 -11.13 -18.17
N LEU A 221 23.04 -10.57 -17.11
CA LEU A 221 21.86 -9.70 -17.18
C LEU A 221 22.25 -8.28 -17.63
N SER A 222 21.29 -7.56 -18.23
CA SER A 222 21.43 -6.14 -18.52
C SER A 222 21.69 -5.35 -17.22
N ALA A 223 22.33 -4.18 -17.27
CA ALA A 223 22.59 -3.40 -16.04
C ALA A 223 21.30 -2.87 -15.38
N GLY A 224 20.24 -2.66 -16.15
CA GLY A 224 19.05 -1.89 -15.76
C GLY A 224 19.20 -0.41 -16.13
N VAL A 225 18.07 0.28 -16.33
CA VAL A 225 18.01 1.66 -16.84
C VAL A 225 18.70 2.66 -15.90
N ALA A 226 18.70 2.41 -14.59
CA ALA A 226 19.32 3.28 -13.58
C ALA A 226 20.86 3.45 -13.71
N GLN A 227 21.55 2.54 -14.43
CA GLN A 227 23.00 2.65 -14.68
C GLN A 227 23.36 3.09 -16.10
N GLN A 228 22.40 3.28 -17.00
CA GLN A 228 22.70 3.92 -18.27
C GLN A 228 22.81 5.43 -18.04
N LYS A 229 24.04 5.96 -18.17
CA LYS A 229 24.28 7.39 -18.42
C LYS A 229 23.44 7.80 -19.64
N GLY A 230 22.18 8.21 -19.43
CA GLY A 230 21.23 8.41 -20.53
C GLY A 230 19.74 8.47 -20.14
N ALA A 231 19.29 7.93 -19.00
CA ALA A 231 17.93 8.19 -18.51
C ALA A 231 17.85 9.56 -17.82
N ALA A 232 18.10 10.64 -18.56
CA ALA A 232 18.08 11.99 -18.04
C ALA A 232 16.68 12.32 -17.49
N GLY A 233 16.55 12.38 -16.16
CA GLY A 233 15.37 12.94 -15.48
C GLY A 233 14.41 11.95 -14.79
N VAL A 234 14.72 10.65 -14.70
CA VAL A 234 13.95 9.72 -13.86
C VAL A 234 14.37 9.85 -12.39
N GLU A 235 13.39 10.00 -11.50
CA GLU A 235 13.59 10.22 -10.08
C GLU A 235 13.41 8.90 -9.32
N CYS A 236 14.50 8.19 -9.07
CA CYS A 236 14.45 6.85 -8.50
C CYS A 236 15.71 6.53 -7.68
N PRO A 237 15.61 5.75 -6.58
CA PRO A 237 16.80 5.30 -5.85
C PRO A 237 17.63 4.32 -6.68
N ALA A 238 18.96 4.33 -6.49
CA ALA A 238 19.88 3.47 -7.24
C ALA A 238 19.62 1.96 -7.09
N ALA A 239 18.99 1.54 -6.00
CA ALA A 239 18.62 0.16 -5.72
C ALA A 239 17.26 -0.26 -6.32
N LEU A 240 16.63 0.60 -7.12
CA LEU A 240 15.38 0.31 -7.82
C LEU A 240 15.56 0.64 -9.30
N ALA A 241 15.18 -0.30 -10.17
CA ALA A 241 15.21 -0.08 -11.61
C ALA A 241 13.89 0.60 -12.04
N CYS A 242 13.85 1.93 -11.99
CA CYS A 242 12.75 2.68 -12.58
C CYS A 242 13.01 2.97 -14.07
N GLU A 243 11.96 2.97 -14.86
CA GLU A 243 11.97 3.48 -16.24
C GLU A 243 11.01 4.66 -16.39
N SER A 244 11.04 5.30 -17.56
CA SER A 244 10.15 6.41 -17.87
C SER A 244 9.09 5.97 -18.88
N LEU A 245 7.82 6.22 -18.55
CA LEU A 245 6.71 6.22 -19.50
C LEU A 245 5.90 7.49 -19.26
N PRO A 246 6.29 8.63 -19.85
CA PRO A 246 5.66 9.91 -19.53
C PRO A 246 4.15 9.91 -19.79
N ALA A 247 3.39 10.47 -18.84
CA ALA A 247 1.99 10.82 -19.08
C ALA A 247 1.94 12.00 -20.07
N PRO A 248 1.06 11.98 -21.09
CA PRO A 248 0.96 13.07 -22.05
C PRO A 248 0.64 14.43 -21.41
N TYR A 249 1.32 15.46 -21.90
CA TYR A 249 0.96 16.86 -21.70
C TYR A 249 0.75 17.51 -23.08
N GLN A 250 -0.49 17.52 -23.54
CA GLN A 250 -0.87 18.04 -24.85
C GLN A 250 -2.31 18.55 -24.84
N GLU A 251 -2.65 19.49 -25.73
CA GLU A 251 -4.04 19.89 -25.95
C GLU A 251 -4.87 18.73 -26.49
N THR A 252 -6.10 18.60 -25.98
CA THR A 252 -7.07 17.58 -26.44
C THR A 252 -8.29 18.19 -27.14
N GLY A 253 -8.29 19.52 -27.31
CA GLY A 253 -9.37 20.28 -27.93
C GLY A 253 -10.39 20.80 -26.91
N GLY A 254 -11.20 21.79 -27.32
CA GLY A 254 -12.23 22.37 -26.44
C GLY A 254 -11.70 23.15 -25.23
N GLY A 255 -10.41 23.49 -25.23
CA GLY A 255 -9.72 24.15 -24.10
C GLY A 255 -9.31 23.20 -22.97
N ASP A 256 -9.34 21.89 -23.20
CA ASP A 256 -8.83 20.86 -22.27
C ASP A 256 -7.44 20.37 -22.71
N TYR A 257 -6.69 19.81 -21.76
CA TYR A 257 -5.32 19.36 -21.99
C TYR A 257 -4.90 18.30 -20.97
N GLY A 258 -4.03 17.39 -21.44
CA GLY A 258 -3.16 16.52 -20.65
C GLY A 258 -3.75 15.81 -19.43
N ASN A 259 -2.84 15.24 -18.63
CA ASN A 259 -3.19 14.46 -17.45
C ASN A 259 -2.71 15.05 -16.12
N HIS A 260 -1.91 16.11 -16.18
CA HIS A 260 -1.22 16.74 -15.06
C HIS A 260 -1.07 18.24 -15.35
N ASP A 261 -0.63 19.00 -14.36
CA ASP A 261 -0.27 20.41 -14.51
C ASP A 261 1.23 20.61 -14.33
N LEU A 262 1.82 21.44 -15.19
CA LEU A 262 3.21 21.84 -15.05
C LEU A 262 3.38 22.67 -13.78
N ALA A 263 4.48 22.46 -13.06
CA ALA A 263 4.81 23.22 -11.87
C ALA A 263 6.33 23.28 -11.67
N ASN A 264 6.76 23.77 -10.51
CA ASN A 264 8.16 23.84 -10.14
C ASN A 264 8.29 23.57 -8.64
N ARG A 265 7.64 22.50 -8.15
CA ARG A 265 7.67 22.14 -6.73
C ARG A 265 9.12 21.80 -6.33
N PRO A 266 9.60 22.22 -5.13
CA PRO A 266 8.84 22.86 -4.07
C PRO A 266 8.70 24.40 -4.17
N LYS A 267 9.18 25.06 -5.23
CA LYS A 267 9.10 26.54 -5.36
C LYS A 267 7.67 27.06 -5.57
N THR A 268 6.78 26.21 -6.07
CA THR A 268 5.36 26.52 -6.31
C THR A 268 4.43 25.74 -5.37
N GLY A 269 4.93 25.30 -4.22
CA GLY A 269 4.20 24.51 -3.22
C GLY A 269 5.02 23.34 -2.70
N LYS A 270 5.05 23.17 -1.38
CA LYS A 270 5.74 22.06 -0.72
C LYS A 270 5.06 20.73 -1.08
N ILE A 271 5.84 19.65 -1.15
CA ILE A 271 5.29 18.30 -1.24
C ILE A 271 5.28 17.75 0.19
N ASP A 272 4.08 17.56 0.73
CA ASP A 272 3.86 17.11 2.11
C ASP A 272 3.45 15.64 2.19
N TYR A 273 2.93 15.07 1.09
CA TYR A 273 2.32 13.75 1.10
C TYR A 273 2.90 12.81 0.06
N ILE A 274 2.91 11.53 0.39
CA ILE A 274 2.93 10.44 -0.58
C ILE A 274 1.63 9.66 -0.43
N VAL A 275 0.86 9.55 -1.52
CA VAL A 275 -0.41 8.84 -1.55
C VAL A 275 -0.21 7.47 -2.18
N ILE A 276 -0.56 6.45 -1.41
CA ILE A 276 -0.56 5.05 -1.82
C ILE A 276 -1.92 4.73 -2.41
N HIS A 277 -1.91 4.25 -3.64
CA HIS A 277 -3.08 3.79 -4.38
C HIS A 277 -2.92 2.33 -4.74
N ASP A 278 -4.03 1.66 -5.01
CA ASP A 278 -4.04 0.56 -5.97
C ASP A 278 -4.83 0.93 -7.22
N THR A 279 -4.50 0.26 -8.32
CA THR A 279 -4.97 0.67 -9.65
C THR A 279 -6.41 0.28 -9.97
N GLU A 280 -7.05 -0.57 -9.14
CA GLU A 280 -8.30 -1.27 -9.44
C GLU A 280 -8.30 -1.92 -10.85
N GLY A 281 -7.16 -2.54 -11.20
CA GLY A 281 -6.84 -2.93 -12.57
C GLY A 281 -5.55 -3.72 -12.70
N GLY A 282 -5.33 -4.29 -13.90
CA GLY A 282 -4.10 -4.99 -14.26
C GLY A 282 -3.12 -4.12 -15.04
N TRP A 283 -1.83 -4.51 -15.04
CA TRP A 283 -0.68 -3.75 -15.52
C TRP A 283 -0.91 -3.03 -16.85
N GLN A 284 -1.24 -3.75 -17.92
CA GLN A 284 -1.38 -3.13 -19.25
C GLN A 284 -2.55 -2.15 -19.32
N GLY A 285 -3.64 -2.40 -18.59
CA GLY A 285 -4.77 -1.48 -18.51
C GLY A 285 -4.35 -0.16 -17.87
N THR A 286 -3.64 -0.24 -16.75
CA THR A 286 -3.07 0.90 -16.03
C THR A 286 -2.13 1.73 -16.92
N LEU A 287 -1.25 1.07 -17.68
CA LEU A 287 -0.33 1.75 -18.59
C LEU A 287 -1.04 2.44 -19.76
N ASN A 288 -2.13 1.85 -20.26
CA ASN A 288 -2.95 2.50 -21.28
C ASN A 288 -3.66 3.74 -20.73
N LEU A 289 -4.16 3.68 -19.48
CA LEU A 289 -4.86 4.78 -18.83
C LEU A 289 -3.96 5.99 -18.62
N VAL A 290 -2.73 5.80 -18.13
CA VAL A 290 -1.80 6.92 -17.89
C VAL A 290 -1.28 7.55 -19.18
N GLN A 291 -1.36 6.83 -20.30
CA GLN A 291 -1.01 7.34 -21.63
C GLN A 291 -2.20 7.92 -22.41
N ASP A 292 -3.42 7.82 -21.89
CA ASP A 292 -4.57 8.46 -22.52
C ASP A 292 -4.57 9.96 -22.18
N PRO A 293 -4.32 10.88 -23.13
CA PRO A 293 -4.19 12.31 -22.87
C PRO A 293 -5.49 12.96 -22.36
N THR A 294 -6.62 12.25 -22.37
CA THR A 294 -7.92 12.75 -21.90
C THR A 294 -8.25 12.34 -20.46
N TYR A 295 -7.44 11.45 -19.87
CA TYR A 295 -7.64 10.86 -18.54
C TYR A 295 -6.86 11.59 -17.44
N VAL A 296 -6.80 11.02 -16.22
CA VAL A 296 -5.96 11.52 -15.13
C VAL A 296 -4.57 10.86 -15.16
N SER A 297 -3.66 11.29 -14.28
CA SER A 297 -2.33 10.66 -14.10
C SER A 297 -1.91 10.63 -12.63
N TRP A 298 -0.77 9.96 -12.41
CA TRP A 298 -0.04 9.80 -11.16
C TRP A 298 1.46 9.80 -11.48
N GLN A 299 2.32 9.87 -10.47
CA GLN A 299 3.76 9.98 -10.70
C GLN A 299 4.41 8.62 -10.99
N TYR A 300 3.96 7.54 -10.34
CA TYR A 300 4.56 6.20 -10.51
C TYR A 300 3.52 5.08 -10.58
N THR A 301 3.76 4.06 -11.40
CA THR A 301 3.09 2.75 -11.29
C THR A 301 4.10 1.68 -10.92
N MET A 302 3.68 0.77 -10.04
CA MET A 302 4.45 -0.41 -9.64
C MET A 302 3.69 -1.70 -9.94
N ARG A 303 4.36 -2.63 -10.63
CA ARG A 303 3.80 -3.94 -10.98
C ARG A 303 3.79 -4.87 -9.78
N SER A 304 2.69 -5.60 -9.61
CA SER A 304 2.49 -6.54 -8.49
C SER A 304 3.49 -7.70 -8.51
N SER A 305 3.83 -8.20 -9.69
CA SER A 305 4.56 -9.45 -9.81
C SER A 305 6.04 -9.40 -9.45
N ASP A 306 6.71 -8.29 -9.74
CA ASP A 306 8.15 -8.14 -9.57
C ASP A 306 8.56 -6.76 -9.03
N GLY A 307 7.59 -5.89 -8.74
CA GLY A 307 7.82 -4.52 -8.32
C GLY A 307 8.47 -3.65 -9.41
N HIS A 308 8.37 -4.03 -10.70
CA HIS A 308 8.81 -3.20 -11.82
C HIS A 308 8.12 -1.84 -11.75
N THR A 309 8.90 -0.76 -11.91
CA THR A 309 8.44 0.59 -11.62
C THR A 309 8.61 1.50 -12.83
N TRP A 310 7.54 2.19 -13.22
CA TRP A 310 7.58 3.26 -14.21
C TRP A 310 7.26 4.61 -13.56
N GLN A 311 7.99 5.65 -13.95
CA GLN A 311 7.67 7.03 -13.66
C GLN A 311 6.95 7.67 -14.85
N HIS A 312 5.85 8.37 -14.57
CA HIS A 312 4.99 9.01 -15.57
C HIS A 312 4.99 10.53 -15.49
N VAL A 313 5.03 11.09 -14.28
CA VAL A 313 5.08 12.53 -14.03
C VAL A 313 6.22 12.83 -13.06
N LYS A 314 6.93 13.94 -13.25
CA LYS A 314 7.98 14.38 -12.33
C LYS A 314 7.37 14.85 -11.02
N ALA A 315 8.10 14.70 -9.91
CA ALA A 315 7.66 15.22 -8.62
C ALA A 315 7.47 16.75 -8.65
N ASP A 316 8.25 17.48 -9.46
CA ASP A 316 8.15 18.93 -9.59
C ASP A 316 6.80 19.38 -10.22
N ASP A 317 6.14 18.51 -10.99
CA ASP A 317 4.84 18.72 -11.65
C ASP A 317 3.69 18.09 -10.85
N VAL A 318 2.44 18.53 -11.05
CA VAL A 318 1.27 18.12 -10.28
C VAL A 318 0.41 17.11 -11.05
N ALA A 319 0.53 15.82 -10.71
CA ALA A 319 -0.35 14.79 -11.25
C ALA A 319 -1.76 14.83 -10.62
N TRP A 320 -2.76 14.32 -11.35
CA TRP A 320 -4.17 14.40 -10.98
C TRP A 320 -4.73 13.13 -10.32
N HIS A 321 -4.10 12.65 -9.25
CA HIS A 321 -4.38 11.31 -8.71
C HIS A 321 -5.36 11.28 -7.50
N ALA A 322 -5.35 12.30 -6.63
CA ALA A 322 -6.05 12.24 -5.35
C ALA A 322 -7.52 12.71 -5.38
N GLY A 323 -8.00 13.30 -6.48
CA GLY A 323 -9.37 13.87 -6.56
C GLY A 323 -9.63 15.09 -5.66
N ASN A 324 -8.63 15.52 -4.88
CA ASN A 324 -8.61 16.74 -4.09
C ASN A 324 -7.41 17.59 -4.53
N TRP A 325 -7.67 18.74 -5.16
CA TRP A 325 -6.60 19.57 -5.73
C TRP A 325 -5.58 20.05 -4.70
N TYR A 326 -6.01 20.36 -3.48
CA TYR A 326 -5.07 20.73 -2.41
C TYR A 326 -4.12 19.56 -2.11
N VAL A 327 -4.62 18.33 -2.04
CA VAL A 327 -3.75 17.16 -1.86
C VAL A 327 -2.86 16.95 -3.09
N ASN A 328 -3.40 16.96 -4.32
CA ASN A 328 -2.60 16.80 -5.54
C ASN A 328 -1.39 17.73 -5.60
N MET A 329 -1.59 19.02 -5.33
CA MET A 329 -0.49 19.99 -5.38
C MET A 329 0.55 19.79 -4.29
N HIS A 330 0.20 19.10 -3.20
CA HIS A 330 1.10 18.74 -2.10
C HIS A 330 1.52 17.27 -2.09
N SER A 331 1.24 16.48 -3.14
CA SER A 331 1.50 15.04 -3.10
C SER A 331 2.24 14.46 -4.29
N ILE A 332 2.81 13.29 -4.05
CA ILE A 332 3.24 12.31 -5.05
C ILE A 332 2.33 11.08 -4.93
N GLY A 333 1.68 10.68 -6.02
CA GLY A 333 0.85 9.49 -6.11
C GLY A 333 1.63 8.29 -6.65
N ILE A 334 1.48 7.14 -5.98
CA ILE A 334 2.07 5.87 -6.39
C ILE A 334 0.95 4.84 -6.55
N GLU A 335 0.75 4.39 -7.78
CA GLU A 335 -0.21 3.35 -8.16
C GLU A 335 0.41 1.96 -8.04
N HIS A 336 -0.16 1.13 -7.18
CA HIS A 336 0.23 -0.27 -7.02
C HIS A 336 -0.74 -1.14 -7.80
N GLU A 337 -0.23 -1.94 -8.74
CA GLU A 337 -1.09 -2.82 -9.53
C GLU A 337 -1.89 -3.74 -8.61
N GLY A 338 -3.22 -3.70 -8.75
CA GLY A 338 -4.11 -4.63 -8.06
C GLY A 338 -5.53 -4.15 -7.90
N PHE A 339 -6.23 -4.84 -6.99
CA PHE A 339 -7.60 -4.55 -6.60
C PHE A 339 -7.69 -4.56 -5.07
N ALA A 340 -8.12 -3.46 -4.48
CA ALA A 340 -8.28 -3.27 -3.04
C ALA A 340 -9.07 -4.39 -2.35
N ALA A 341 -10.09 -4.93 -3.03
CA ALA A 341 -10.95 -6.01 -2.52
C ALA A 341 -10.30 -7.40 -2.52
N GLN A 342 -9.17 -7.58 -3.19
CA GLN A 342 -8.49 -8.88 -3.35
C GLN A 342 -7.17 -8.96 -2.57
N GLY A 343 -6.62 -7.83 -2.13
CA GLY A 343 -5.62 -7.79 -1.06
C GLY A 343 -4.39 -8.67 -1.29
N ALA A 344 -4.24 -9.70 -0.44
CA ALA A 344 -3.08 -10.59 -0.40
C ALA A 344 -2.70 -11.23 -1.75
N THR A 345 -3.65 -11.33 -2.69
CA THR A 345 -3.38 -11.80 -4.05
C THR A 345 -2.48 -10.83 -4.86
N TRP A 346 -2.56 -9.52 -4.60
CA TRP A 346 -1.90 -8.46 -5.37
C TRP A 346 -0.78 -7.76 -4.60
N TYR A 347 -0.87 -7.66 -3.28
CA TYR A 347 0.14 -6.97 -2.48
C TYR A 347 1.26 -7.92 -2.08
N THR A 348 2.14 -8.21 -3.03
CA THR A 348 3.29 -9.12 -2.87
C THR A 348 4.44 -8.48 -2.09
N GLU A 349 5.37 -9.30 -1.57
CA GLU A 349 6.59 -8.80 -0.94
C GLU A 349 7.45 -7.96 -1.89
N ALA A 350 7.53 -8.35 -3.17
CA ALA A 350 8.27 -7.60 -4.19
C ALA A 350 7.71 -6.19 -4.34
N LEU A 351 6.37 -6.06 -4.41
CA LEU A 351 5.69 -4.78 -4.48
C LEU A 351 5.90 -3.95 -3.21
N TYR A 352 5.69 -4.52 -2.01
CA TYR A 352 5.88 -3.79 -0.76
C TYR A 352 7.32 -3.28 -0.59
N ARG A 353 8.33 -4.10 -0.89
CA ARG A 353 9.74 -3.75 -0.70
C ARG A 353 10.21 -2.70 -1.69
N ASN A 354 9.85 -2.83 -2.96
CA ASN A 354 10.20 -1.84 -3.98
C ASN A 354 9.46 -0.53 -3.74
N SER A 355 8.19 -0.58 -3.34
CA SER A 355 7.43 0.59 -2.94
C SER A 355 8.07 1.30 -1.75
N ALA A 356 8.45 0.55 -0.70
CA ALA A 356 9.11 1.13 0.47
C ALA A 356 10.46 1.80 0.12
N ARG A 357 11.25 1.22 -0.79
CA ARG A 357 12.48 1.85 -1.30
C ARG A 357 12.18 3.18 -2.00
N LEU A 358 11.20 3.20 -2.89
CA LEU A 358 10.80 4.39 -3.62
C LEU A 358 10.30 5.48 -2.66
N VAL A 359 9.39 5.13 -1.75
CA VAL A 359 8.83 6.06 -0.76
C VAL A 359 9.91 6.63 0.15
N ARG A 360 10.85 5.81 0.66
CA ARG A 360 11.96 6.34 1.46
C ARG A 360 12.81 7.35 0.69
N TYR A 361 13.10 7.07 -0.58
CA TYR A 361 13.84 7.99 -1.44
C TYR A 361 13.10 9.30 -1.67
N LEU A 362 11.81 9.22 -2.02
CA LEU A 362 10.98 10.39 -2.29
C LEU A 362 10.76 11.21 -1.02
N ALA A 363 10.55 10.55 0.11
CA ALA A 363 10.38 11.21 1.40
C ALA A 363 11.65 11.95 1.83
N GLN A 364 12.82 11.30 1.70
CA GLN A 364 14.10 11.95 1.97
C GLN A 364 14.35 13.12 1.02
N LYS A 365 14.05 12.98 -0.27
CA LYS A 365 14.28 14.02 -1.28
C LYS A 365 13.42 15.26 -1.02
N ASN A 366 12.19 15.08 -0.53
CA ASN A 366 11.20 16.14 -0.39
C ASN A 366 10.94 16.56 1.07
N ASP A 367 11.73 16.05 2.04
CA ASP A 367 11.57 16.31 3.48
C ASP A 367 10.16 15.95 4.01
N ILE A 368 9.65 14.79 3.58
CA ILE A 368 8.35 14.26 3.99
C ILE A 368 8.56 13.32 5.19
N PRO A 369 7.87 13.54 6.33
CA PRO A 369 7.93 12.62 7.46
C PRO A 369 7.45 11.21 7.09
N LEU A 370 8.17 10.19 7.53
CA LEU A 370 7.72 8.79 7.40
C LEU A 370 6.76 8.44 8.54
N ASP A 371 5.55 8.99 8.49
CA ASP A 371 4.45 8.66 9.40
C ASP A 371 3.12 8.53 8.64
N ARG A 372 2.06 8.09 9.32
CA ARG A 372 0.74 7.90 8.70
C ARG A 372 -0.06 9.18 8.46
N ALA A 373 0.44 10.35 8.89
CA ALA A 373 -0.16 11.63 8.54
C ALA A 373 0.35 12.14 7.18
N HIS A 374 1.50 11.63 6.70
CA HIS A 374 2.16 12.08 5.48
C HIS A 374 2.29 10.98 4.41
N ILE A 375 2.46 9.73 4.81
CA ILE A 375 2.32 8.56 3.92
C ILE A 375 0.91 8.02 4.12
N ILE A 376 0.02 8.34 3.18
CA ILE A 376 -1.43 8.14 3.31
C ILE A 376 -1.98 7.22 2.23
N GLY A 377 -3.10 6.54 2.50
CA GLY A 377 -3.91 5.92 1.44
C GLY A 377 -4.82 6.94 0.77
N HIS A 378 -5.31 6.65 -0.42
CA HIS A 378 -6.33 7.49 -1.07
C HIS A 378 -7.63 7.53 -0.26
N ASP A 379 -7.93 6.44 0.45
CA ASP A 379 -8.99 6.29 1.44
C ASP A 379 -8.94 7.35 2.56
N GLN A 380 -7.80 7.97 2.80
CA GLN A 380 -7.63 9.02 3.82
C GLN A 380 -7.77 10.45 3.27
N VAL A 381 -7.83 10.63 1.94
CA VAL A 381 -7.95 11.96 1.32
C VAL A 381 -9.36 12.53 1.54
N PRO A 382 -9.54 13.74 2.09
CA PRO A 382 -10.86 14.31 2.31
C PRO A 382 -11.55 14.76 1.03
N GLY A 383 -12.89 14.74 1.05
CA GLY A 383 -13.70 15.44 0.06
C GLY A 383 -13.49 16.96 0.14
N THR A 384 -13.61 17.67 -0.97
CA THR A 384 -13.36 19.13 -1.03
C THR A 384 -14.57 19.99 -0.64
N LEU A 385 -15.77 19.40 -0.72
CA LEU A 385 -17.09 19.93 -0.40
C LEU A 385 -17.94 18.83 0.24
N PRO A 386 -18.99 19.16 1.03
CA PRO A 386 -19.90 18.16 1.60
C PRO A 386 -20.42 17.14 0.58
N THR A 387 -20.80 17.61 -0.61
CA THR A 387 -21.35 16.79 -1.70
C THR A 387 -20.34 15.86 -2.36
N THR A 388 -19.04 16.05 -2.13
CA THR A 388 -17.98 15.25 -2.74
C THR A 388 -17.41 14.18 -1.81
N VAL A 389 -17.77 14.19 -0.51
CA VAL A 389 -17.22 13.24 0.47
C VAL A 389 -17.58 11.79 0.11
N ALA A 390 -18.84 11.53 -0.26
CA ALA A 390 -19.29 10.17 -0.60
C ALA A 390 -18.64 9.60 -1.88
N GLY A 391 -18.13 10.46 -2.76
CA GLY A 391 -17.47 10.06 -4.00
C GLY A 391 -15.95 9.94 -3.90
N MET A 392 -15.38 10.14 -2.71
CA MET A 392 -13.95 9.94 -2.51
C MET A 392 -13.60 8.46 -2.43
N HIS A 393 -12.41 8.17 -2.89
CA HIS A 393 -11.84 6.84 -3.06
C HIS A 393 -11.62 6.09 -1.73
N TRP A 394 -11.38 4.78 -1.84
CA TRP A 394 -11.19 3.86 -0.72
C TRP A 394 -10.00 2.90 -0.88
N ASP A 395 -9.21 3.04 -1.96
CA ASP A 395 -7.91 2.38 -2.14
C ASP A 395 -6.86 2.95 -1.15
N PRO A 396 -5.89 2.14 -0.68
CA PRO A 396 -5.59 0.75 -1.06
C PRO A 396 -6.44 -0.31 -0.32
N GLY A 397 -7.50 0.13 0.37
CA GLY A 397 -8.46 -0.75 1.00
C GLY A 397 -7.99 -1.49 2.25
N PRO A 398 -8.78 -2.47 2.70
CA PRO A 398 -8.61 -3.08 4.03
C PRO A 398 -7.43 -4.04 4.13
N TYR A 399 -6.85 -4.47 3.01
CA TYR A 399 -5.87 -5.55 2.95
C TYR A 399 -4.45 -5.06 2.68
N TRP A 400 -4.23 -3.75 2.54
CA TRP A 400 -2.89 -3.17 2.55
C TRP A 400 -2.32 -3.20 3.97
N ASP A 401 -1.28 -3.99 4.18
CA ASP A 401 -0.61 -4.18 5.47
C ASP A 401 0.26 -2.96 5.80
N TRP A 402 -0.38 -1.91 6.32
CA TRP A 402 0.30 -0.69 6.77
C TRP A 402 1.36 -0.96 7.84
N GLU A 403 1.21 -1.99 8.67
CA GLU A 403 2.19 -2.29 9.72
C GLU A 403 3.48 -2.80 9.11
N HIS A 404 3.38 -3.83 8.25
CA HIS A 404 4.53 -4.36 7.52
C HIS A 404 5.15 -3.33 6.57
N TYR A 405 4.32 -2.53 5.89
CA TYR A 405 4.83 -1.49 5.01
C TYR A 405 5.70 -0.49 5.77
N PHE A 406 5.28 -0.06 6.97
CA PHE A 406 6.06 0.85 7.81
C PHE A 406 7.29 0.18 8.46
N ASP A 407 7.27 -1.13 8.70
CA ASP A 407 8.47 -1.90 9.04
C ASP A 407 9.52 -1.79 7.93
N LEU A 408 9.10 -1.94 6.66
CA LEU A 408 9.98 -1.84 5.49
C LEU A 408 10.45 -0.40 5.23
N LEU A 409 9.63 0.61 5.54
CA LEU A 409 10.02 2.01 5.49
C LEU A 409 11.10 2.36 6.54
N GLY A 410 11.28 1.52 7.56
CA GLY A 410 12.17 1.80 8.68
C GLY A 410 11.59 2.82 9.66
N ALA A 411 10.27 3.02 9.64
CA ALA A 411 9.54 3.91 10.54
C ALA A 411 8.35 3.18 11.18
N PRO A 412 8.58 2.07 11.88
CA PRO A 412 7.49 1.13 12.19
C PRO A 412 6.39 1.77 13.01
N ILE A 413 5.17 1.28 12.81
CA ILE A 413 4.05 1.59 13.69
C ILE A 413 4.30 0.82 15.00
N TRP A 414 5.15 1.38 15.87
CA TRP A 414 5.51 0.82 17.17
C TRP A 414 4.61 1.34 18.29
N GLY A 415 4.48 0.51 19.33
CA GLY A 415 3.93 0.88 20.63
C GLY A 415 4.66 0.10 21.74
N HIS A 416 5.87 0.54 22.13
CA HIS A 416 6.61 -0.09 23.22
C HIS A 416 6.11 0.35 24.61
N ASN A 417 5.39 1.47 24.67
CA ASN A 417 4.84 2.00 25.92
C ASN A 417 3.32 1.84 25.90
N VAL A 418 2.84 0.81 26.58
CA VAL A 418 1.46 0.76 27.04
C VAL A 418 1.35 1.76 28.20
N PHE A 419 1.35 3.07 27.91
CA PHE A 419 0.82 3.98 28.92
C PHE A 419 -0.63 3.57 29.17
N PRO A 420 -1.10 3.61 30.43
CA PRO A 420 -2.52 3.42 30.68
C PRO A 420 -3.27 4.43 29.81
N VAL A 421 -4.08 3.93 28.89
CA VAL A 421 -4.95 4.73 28.02
C VAL A 421 -5.88 5.53 28.93
N LYS A 422 -5.61 6.84 29.06
CA LYS A 422 -6.39 7.79 29.87
C LYS A 422 -7.24 8.66 28.96
N VAL A 423 -8.34 9.15 29.51
CA VAL A 423 -9.15 10.18 28.85
C VAL A 423 -8.28 11.40 28.55
N GLY A 424 -8.31 11.85 27.29
CA GLY A 424 -7.52 12.97 26.78
C GLY A 424 -6.17 12.59 26.17
N SER A 425 -5.70 11.35 26.33
CA SER A 425 -4.49 10.86 25.65
C SER A 425 -4.78 10.54 24.19
N ILE A 426 -3.74 10.62 23.34
CA ILE A 426 -3.80 10.12 21.96
C ILE A 426 -3.48 8.63 21.97
N VAL A 427 -4.24 7.85 21.22
CA VAL A 427 -3.93 6.45 20.89
C VAL A 427 -3.68 6.30 19.40
N THR A 428 -2.68 5.48 19.05
CA THR A 428 -2.39 5.02 17.69
C THR A 428 -2.90 3.59 17.53
N ILE A 429 -3.68 3.33 16.49
CA ILE A 429 -4.27 2.02 16.21
C ILE A 429 -3.20 1.07 15.66
N LYS A 430 -3.18 -0.17 16.13
CA LYS A 430 -2.27 -1.24 15.68
C LYS A 430 -2.91 -2.60 16.03
N PRO A 431 -3.81 -3.11 15.17
CA PRO A 431 -4.56 -4.33 15.45
C PRO A 431 -3.76 -5.63 15.28
N GLY A 432 -2.58 -5.59 14.65
CA GLY A 432 -1.83 -6.79 14.29
C GLY A 432 -2.44 -7.47 13.06
N PHE A 433 -2.02 -7.02 11.88
CA PHE A 433 -2.60 -7.41 10.59
C PHE A 433 -2.89 -8.92 10.42
N ALA A 434 -1.92 -9.77 10.75
CA ALA A 434 -2.02 -11.22 10.53
C ALA A 434 -3.14 -11.89 11.34
N ASP A 435 -3.36 -11.45 12.58
CA ASP A 435 -4.35 -12.03 13.50
C ASP A 435 -5.69 -11.28 13.48
N ASN A 436 -5.76 -10.17 12.73
CA ASN A 436 -6.91 -9.28 12.65
C ASN A 436 -7.77 -9.54 11.40
N ALA A 437 -8.42 -10.70 11.34
CA ALA A 437 -9.34 -11.04 10.25
C ALA A 437 -10.77 -10.52 10.52
N GLN A 438 -11.03 -9.25 10.19
CA GLN A 438 -12.36 -8.65 10.32
C GLN A 438 -13.33 -9.18 9.25
N VAL A 439 -14.63 -9.25 9.57
CA VAL A 439 -15.66 -9.64 8.59
C VAL A 439 -15.91 -8.50 7.61
N VAL A 440 -15.52 -8.69 6.35
CA VAL A 440 -15.75 -7.76 5.24
C VAL A 440 -16.72 -8.39 4.24
N THR A 441 -17.55 -7.58 3.59
CA THR A 441 -18.51 -8.03 2.56
C THR A 441 -18.33 -7.26 1.26
N GLY A 442 -18.85 -7.77 0.14
CA GLY A 442 -18.87 -7.04 -1.14
C GLY A 442 -17.69 -7.32 -2.08
N CYS A 443 -16.78 -8.25 -1.76
CA CYS A 443 -15.57 -8.45 -2.59
C CYS A 443 -15.85 -9.14 -3.94
N THR A 444 -16.84 -10.04 -4.01
CA THR A 444 -17.20 -10.78 -5.23
C THR A 444 -18.61 -10.50 -5.73
N GLY A 445 -19.39 -9.74 -4.96
CA GLY A 445 -20.77 -9.40 -5.26
C GLY A 445 -21.45 -8.71 -4.07
N ALA A 446 -22.57 -8.03 -4.31
CA ALA A 446 -23.27 -7.31 -3.26
C ALA A 446 -23.66 -8.23 -2.08
N GLY A 447 -23.24 -7.88 -0.87
CA GLY A 447 -23.56 -8.61 0.35
C GLY A 447 -22.83 -9.94 0.55
N THR A 448 -21.96 -10.37 -0.37
CA THR A 448 -21.19 -11.61 -0.20
C THR A 448 -20.07 -11.41 0.81
N THR A 449 -19.88 -12.34 1.75
CA THR A 449 -18.72 -12.30 2.66
C THR A 449 -17.45 -12.51 1.85
N CYS A 450 -16.45 -11.66 2.09
CA CYS A 450 -15.13 -11.80 1.50
C CYS A 450 -14.40 -13.02 2.08
N THR A 451 -13.47 -13.59 1.32
CA THR A 451 -12.55 -14.60 1.86
C THR A 451 -11.80 -14.02 3.07
N PRO A 452 -11.82 -14.68 4.23
CA PRO A 452 -11.10 -14.20 5.41
C PRO A 452 -9.61 -14.06 5.14
N GLN A 453 -9.06 -12.88 5.43
CA GLN A 453 -7.65 -12.57 5.37
C GLN A 453 -7.34 -11.47 6.39
N GLY A 454 -6.06 -11.25 6.69
CA GLY A 454 -5.64 -10.18 7.60
C GLY A 454 -6.13 -8.81 7.11
N THR A 455 -6.58 -7.97 8.03
CA THR A 455 -7.07 -6.62 7.73
C THR A 455 -6.29 -5.57 8.52
N ASN A 456 -6.24 -4.36 7.98
CA ASN A 456 -5.46 -3.26 8.54
C ASN A 456 -6.26 -2.37 9.50
N PHE A 457 -7.45 -2.76 9.97
CA PHE A 457 -8.31 -1.87 10.75
C PHE A 457 -9.09 -2.60 11.84
N VAL A 458 -9.57 -1.86 12.85
CA VAL A 458 -10.65 -2.30 13.75
C VAL A 458 -11.95 -1.58 13.42
N TYR A 459 -13.08 -2.25 13.63
CA TYR A 459 -14.39 -1.62 13.53
C TYR A 459 -14.70 -0.73 14.73
N LEU A 460 -15.30 0.42 14.43
CA LEU A 460 -15.79 1.38 15.41
C LEU A 460 -17.31 1.27 15.57
N ARG A 461 -17.76 1.24 16.83
CA ARG A 461 -19.16 1.03 17.22
C ARG A 461 -19.74 2.22 17.96
N GLN A 462 -21.07 2.34 17.92
CA GLN A 462 -21.80 3.41 18.62
C GLN A 462 -21.86 3.20 20.14
N GLY A 463 -21.50 2.02 20.64
CA GLY A 463 -21.44 1.70 22.07
C GLY A 463 -20.43 0.59 22.39
N PRO A 464 -20.11 0.37 23.68
CA PRO A 464 -19.13 -0.61 24.14
C PRO A 464 -19.69 -2.04 24.15
N ASP A 465 -20.16 -2.51 22.99
CA ASP A 465 -20.79 -3.82 22.81
C ASP A 465 -20.49 -4.34 21.39
N ASP A 466 -20.12 -5.62 21.25
CA ASP A 466 -19.86 -6.27 19.97
C ASP A 466 -21.11 -6.34 19.07
N ALA A 467 -22.32 -6.23 19.65
CA ALA A 467 -23.58 -6.12 18.93
C ALA A 467 -24.00 -4.67 18.63
N ALA A 468 -23.32 -3.66 19.18
CA ALA A 468 -23.66 -2.27 18.91
C ALA A 468 -23.45 -1.95 17.41
N PRO A 469 -24.36 -1.17 16.80
CA PRO A 469 -24.22 -0.75 15.42
C PRO A 469 -22.88 -0.04 15.17
N LEU A 470 -22.35 -0.19 13.96
CA LEU A 470 -21.16 0.56 13.52
C LEU A 470 -21.43 2.07 13.56
N VAL A 471 -20.38 2.86 13.79
CA VAL A 471 -20.50 4.33 13.82
C VAL A 471 -21.01 4.88 12.50
N LYS A 472 -21.56 6.09 12.56
CA LYS A 472 -22.15 6.78 11.41
C LYS A 472 -21.11 7.69 10.79
N ASP A 473 -20.97 7.62 9.47
CA ASP A 473 -20.30 8.63 8.67
C ASP A 473 -21.37 9.35 7.83
N ILE A 474 -21.77 10.55 8.27
CA ILE A 474 -22.83 11.32 7.61
C ILE A 474 -22.41 11.87 6.23
N GLY A 475 -21.11 11.88 5.91
CA GLY A 475 -20.64 12.33 4.61
C GLY A 475 -20.48 11.20 3.60
N LEU A 476 -20.14 10.00 4.05
CA LEU A 476 -20.14 8.80 3.21
C LEU A 476 -21.56 8.24 3.03
N ARG A 477 -22.39 8.31 4.07
CA ARG A 477 -23.76 7.78 4.09
C ARG A 477 -24.78 8.86 4.49
N PRO A 478 -25.18 9.73 3.55
CA PRO A 478 -26.22 10.73 3.79
C PRO A 478 -27.51 10.10 4.34
N GLY A 479 -28.17 10.76 5.30
CA GLY A 479 -29.36 10.22 5.98
C GLY A 479 -29.08 9.50 7.31
N ALA A 480 -27.84 9.55 7.80
CA ALA A 480 -27.44 9.09 9.15
C ALA A 480 -27.71 7.60 9.43
N SER A 481 -27.63 6.76 8.40
CA SER A 481 -27.55 5.30 8.56
C SER A 481 -26.21 4.90 9.19
N ALA A 482 -26.17 3.77 9.89
CA ALA A 482 -24.92 3.19 10.35
C ALA A 482 -24.04 2.78 9.15
N SER A 483 -22.72 2.84 9.31
CA SER A 483 -21.80 2.21 8.38
C SER A 483 -22.02 0.69 8.31
N THR A 484 -21.48 0.09 7.26
CA THR A 484 -21.65 -1.33 6.93
C THR A 484 -20.30 -2.06 6.89
N THR A 485 -20.34 -3.37 6.69
CA THR A 485 -19.14 -4.18 6.45
C THR A 485 -18.74 -4.23 4.96
N GLN A 486 -19.41 -3.48 4.08
CA GLN A 486 -19.07 -3.42 2.67
C GLN A 486 -17.61 -2.97 2.50
N VAL A 487 -16.87 -3.62 1.61
CA VAL A 487 -15.43 -3.42 1.41
C VAL A 487 -15.05 -1.97 1.10
N SER A 488 -15.92 -1.23 0.40
CA SER A 488 -15.77 0.19 0.12
C SER A 488 -16.31 1.14 1.20
N ASP A 489 -17.06 0.64 2.20
CA ASP A 489 -17.57 1.45 3.31
C ASP A 489 -16.51 1.54 4.43
N ILE A 490 -15.72 2.61 4.36
CA ILE A 490 -14.64 2.91 5.31
C ILE A 490 -15.12 3.68 6.56
N GLY A 491 -16.40 4.09 6.61
CA GLY A 491 -16.89 5.10 7.56
C GLY A 491 -16.72 4.71 9.04
N ALA A 492 -16.65 3.42 9.35
CA ALA A 492 -16.45 2.89 10.71
C ALA A 492 -15.11 2.17 10.91
N ARG A 493 -14.07 2.51 10.14
CA ARG A 493 -12.77 1.85 10.23
C ARG A 493 -11.72 2.75 10.87
N ALA A 494 -11.10 2.25 11.92
CA ALA A 494 -9.88 2.82 12.49
C ALA A 494 -8.68 2.01 11.96
N ALA A 495 -8.01 2.54 10.93
CA ALA A 495 -6.91 1.86 10.25
C ALA A 495 -5.59 1.92 11.04
N ALA A 496 -4.69 0.98 10.78
CA ALA A 496 -3.39 0.86 11.42
C ALA A 496 -2.56 2.14 11.22
N GLY A 497 -2.06 2.64 12.35
CA GLY A 497 -1.32 3.87 12.51
C GLY A 497 -2.15 5.16 12.52
N SER A 498 -3.47 5.08 12.33
CA SER A 498 -4.38 6.21 12.58
C SER A 498 -4.38 6.58 14.07
N GLN A 499 -4.60 7.87 14.34
CA GLN A 499 -4.55 8.40 15.70
C GLN A 499 -5.89 9.00 16.13
N TYR A 500 -6.24 8.82 17.41
CA TYR A 500 -7.47 9.35 17.98
C TYR A 500 -7.29 9.80 19.44
N VAL A 501 -8.08 10.77 19.90
CA VAL A 501 -8.11 11.14 21.32
C VAL A 501 -9.13 10.29 22.06
N VAL A 502 -8.70 9.69 23.16
CA VAL A 502 -9.55 8.90 24.06
C VAL A 502 -10.54 9.83 24.76
N ALA A 503 -11.82 9.54 24.61
CA ALA A 503 -12.91 10.26 25.25
C ALA A 503 -13.40 9.56 26.52
N GLN A 504 -13.49 8.22 26.50
CA GLN A 504 -13.99 7.40 27.61
C GLN A 504 -13.36 6.00 27.59
N ARG A 505 -13.49 5.27 28.70
CA ARG A 505 -13.13 3.85 28.78
C ARG A 505 -14.16 3.11 29.63
N GLN A 506 -14.59 1.94 29.18
CA GLN A 506 -15.52 1.06 29.88
C GLN A 506 -15.05 -0.40 29.75
N GLY A 507 -14.42 -0.93 30.80
CA GLY A 507 -13.79 -2.26 30.74
C GLY A 507 -12.73 -2.33 29.64
N ASP A 508 -12.88 -3.30 28.74
CA ASP A 508 -12.03 -3.49 27.57
C ASP A 508 -12.36 -2.55 26.40
N TRP A 509 -13.38 -1.72 26.51
CA TRP A 509 -13.80 -0.80 25.46
C TRP A 509 -13.20 0.58 25.65
N VAL A 510 -12.67 1.13 24.56
CA VAL A 510 -12.11 2.49 24.48
C VAL A 510 -13.00 3.31 23.55
N ALA A 511 -13.52 4.42 24.05
CA ALA A 511 -14.22 5.41 23.22
C ALA A 511 -13.24 6.49 22.79
N VAL A 512 -13.27 6.86 21.52
CA VAL A 512 -12.50 7.97 20.96
C VAL A 512 -13.41 9.00 20.31
N TRP A 513 -12.92 10.23 20.19
CA TRP A 513 -13.59 11.25 19.38
C TRP A 513 -13.42 10.94 17.90
N TYR A 514 -14.55 10.79 17.18
CA TYR A 514 -14.59 10.39 15.79
C TYR A 514 -15.78 11.06 15.08
N LEU A 515 -15.52 11.87 14.05
CA LEU A 515 -16.53 12.59 13.27
C LEU A 515 -17.56 13.37 14.11
N GLY A 516 -17.14 13.94 15.24
CA GLY A 516 -18.03 14.70 16.13
C GLY A 516 -18.81 13.84 17.14
N ALA A 517 -18.58 12.53 17.20
CA ALA A 517 -19.26 11.61 18.10
C ALA A 517 -18.27 10.70 18.86
N LEU A 518 -18.79 9.91 19.80
CA LEU A 518 -18.06 8.81 20.43
C LEU A 518 -18.05 7.60 19.49
N ALA A 519 -16.88 7.00 19.34
CA ALA A 519 -16.68 5.76 18.60
C ALA A 519 -15.93 4.75 19.48
N TRP A 520 -16.49 3.56 19.64
CA TRP A 520 -15.98 2.53 20.54
C TRP A 520 -15.30 1.41 19.77
N PHE A 521 -14.12 1.02 20.22
CA PHE A 521 -13.49 -0.24 19.81
C PHE A 521 -13.07 -1.02 21.06
N LYS A 522 -12.99 -2.34 20.90
CA LYS A 522 -12.48 -3.23 21.92
C LYS A 522 -10.96 -3.19 21.86
N SER A 523 -10.31 -3.04 23.00
CA SER A 523 -8.85 -3.05 23.15
C SER A 523 -8.51 -3.59 24.54
N PRO A 524 -8.60 -4.92 24.74
CA PRO A 524 -8.36 -5.56 26.02
C PRO A 524 -6.93 -5.31 26.50
N ALA A 525 -6.73 -5.18 27.81
CA ALA A 525 -5.39 -4.95 28.37
C ALA A 525 -4.38 -6.07 28.06
N ALA A 526 -4.86 -7.31 27.85
CA ALA A 526 -4.02 -8.46 27.51
C ALA A 526 -3.63 -8.52 26.01
N ALA A 527 -4.35 -7.82 25.14
CA ALA A 527 -4.14 -7.80 23.70
C ALA A 527 -4.61 -6.45 23.13
N PRO A 528 -3.87 -5.35 23.37
CA PRO A 528 -4.33 -4.03 23.00
C PRO A 528 -4.21 -3.76 21.49
N ASP A 529 -5.32 -3.40 20.84
CA ASP A 529 -5.34 -2.92 19.45
C ASP A 529 -4.92 -1.45 19.26
N ALA A 530 -4.55 -0.75 20.33
CA ALA A 530 -4.14 0.64 20.28
C ALA A 530 -3.16 1.01 21.40
N PHE A 531 -2.24 1.91 21.09
CA PHE A 531 -1.12 2.28 21.96
C PHE A 531 -1.07 3.79 22.16
N ALA A 532 -0.88 4.21 23.41
CA ALA A 532 -0.81 5.62 23.75
C ALA A 532 0.45 6.27 23.15
N LYS A 533 0.30 7.48 22.60
CA LYS A 533 1.38 8.24 21.97
C LYS A 533 1.33 9.71 22.42
N PRO A 534 2.48 10.34 22.74
CA PRO A 534 2.51 11.78 22.94
C PRO A 534 2.20 12.51 21.64
N GLY A 535 1.61 13.70 21.74
CA GLY A 535 1.31 14.50 20.57
C GLY A 535 0.53 15.76 20.92
N LEU A 536 0.16 16.50 19.89
CA LEU A 536 -0.64 17.70 20.00
C LEU A 536 -2.08 17.39 19.59
N VAL A 537 -3.01 18.05 20.26
CA VAL A 537 -4.44 18.01 19.95
C VAL A 537 -4.96 19.41 19.70
N VAL A 538 -5.95 19.51 18.82
CA VAL A 538 -6.79 20.72 18.73
C VAL A 538 -7.98 20.61 19.66
N LYS A 539 -8.35 21.72 20.29
CA LYS A 539 -9.61 21.89 21.03
C LYS A 539 -10.28 23.19 20.60
N PRO A 540 -11.62 23.27 20.55
CA PRO A 540 -12.30 24.54 20.33
C PRO A 540 -11.84 25.61 21.32
N LYS A 541 -11.61 26.84 20.83
CA LYS A 541 -11.31 27.98 21.70
C LYS A 541 -12.46 28.27 22.67
N ALA A 542 -12.14 28.90 23.79
CA ALA A 542 -13.13 29.34 24.76
C ALA A 542 -14.25 30.16 24.07
N GLY A 543 -15.51 29.84 24.40
CA GLY A 543 -16.69 30.47 23.81
C GLY A 543 -17.14 29.88 22.45
N ARG A 544 -16.38 28.96 21.84
CA ARG A 544 -16.78 28.24 20.62
C ARG A 544 -17.47 26.92 20.99
N THR A 545 -18.74 26.80 20.64
CA THR A 545 -19.52 25.56 20.83
C THR A 545 -19.38 24.58 19.67
N THR A 546 -19.02 25.09 18.49
CA THR A 546 -18.75 24.31 17.28
C THR A 546 -17.60 24.95 16.50
N VAL A 547 -16.73 24.12 15.94
CA VAL A 547 -15.65 24.53 15.02
C VAL A 547 -15.85 23.83 13.67
N PRO A 548 -15.91 24.59 12.56
CA PRO A 548 -16.02 24.01 11.22
C PRO A 548 -14.78 23.18 10.85
N VAL A 549 -15.02 22.08 10.12
CA VAL A 549 -13.98 21.22 9.56
C VAL A 549 -13.95 21.39 8.05
N TYR A 550 -12.76 21.41 7.45
CA TYR A 550 -12.56 21.69 6.03
C TYR A 550 -11.83 20.54 5.34
N GLY A 551 -12.12 20.34 4.05
CA GLY A 551 -11.42 19.37 3.21
C GLY A 551 -10.20 19.92 2.48
N ARG A 552 -9.93 21.23 2.61
CA ARG A 552 -8.82 21.95 1.99
C ARG A 552 -8.41 23.14 2.87
N ALA A 553 -7.15 23.52 2.82
CA ALA A 553 -6.61 24.68 3.55
C ALA A 553 -6.21 25.82 2.58
N TYR A 554 -7.14 26.26 1.73
CA TYR A 554 -6.86 27.36 0.80
C TYR A 554 -6.81 28.74 1.47
N PRO A 555 -6.14 29.73 0.83
CA PRO A 555 -6.03 31.10 1.31
C PRO A 555 -7.36 31.82 1.48
N GLU A 556 -7.37 32.82 2.36
CA GLU A 556 -8.42 33.81 2.46
C GLU A 556 -8.56 34.63 1.16
N GLN A 557 -9.76 35.16 0.91
CA GLN A 557 -10.05 35.92 -0.32
C GLN A 557 -9.09 37.09 -0.57
N ALA A 558 -8.62 37.76 0.49
CA ALA A 558 -7.70 38.89 0.39
C ALA A 558 -6.30 38.51 -0.12
N ALA A 559 -5.93 37.23 -0.11
CA ALA A 559 -4.67 36.74 -0.63
C ALA A 559 -4.63 36.66 -2.17
N TYR A 560 -5.79 36.61 -2.83
CA TYR A 560 -5.90 36.41 -4.27
C TYR A 560 -5.62 37.71 -5.03
N PRO A 561 -4.58 37.76 -5.89
CA PRO A 561 -4.30 38.90 -6.75
C PRO A 561 -5.44 39.22 -7.72
N ALA A 562 -5.49 40.46 -8.20
CA ALA A 562 -6.41 40.86 -9.26
C ALA A 562 -6.25 39.95 -10.50
N GLY A 563 -7.38 39.49 -11.04
CA GLY A 563 -7.40 38.58 -12.20
C GLY A 563 -7.36 37.08 -11.85
N ILE A 564 -7.06 36.72 -10.60
CA ILE A 564 -7.11 35.33 -10.13
C ILE A 564 -8.44 35.10 -9.39
N PRO A 565 -9.32 34.18 -9.87
CA PRO A 565 -10.58 33.91 -9.20
C PRO A 565 -10.37 33.28 -7.81
N TYR A 566 -10.95 33.91 -6.79
CA TYR A 566 -11.00 33.38 -5.43
C TYR A 566 -11.61 31.96 -5.40
N GLN A 567 -10.95 31.05 -4.68
CA GLN A 567 -11.47 29.71 -4.42
C GLN A 567 -12.18 29.68 -3.07
N THR A 568 -13.51 29.71 -3.07
CA THR A 568 -14.29 29.65 -1.84
C THR A 568 -14.00 28.38 -1.03
N VAL A 569 -13.68 28.57 0.25
CA VAL A 569 -13.48 27.48 1.21
C VAL A 569 -14.78 27.21 1.96
N THR A 570 -15.47 26.13 1.59
CA THR A 570 -16.72 25.69 2.23
C THR A 570 -16.42 24.63 3.29
N PRO A 571 -16.93 24.78 4.53
CA PRO A 571 -16.85 23.71 5.52
C PRO A 571 -17.51 22.41 5.04
N LEU A 572 -16.97 21.29 5.48
CA LEU A 572 -17.63 19.99 5.38
C LEU A 572 -18.84 19.94 6.32
N GLN A 573 -19.66 18.91 6.18
CA GLN A 573 -20.84 18.62 7.00
C GLN A 573 -20.50 18.26 8.46
N TYR A 574 -19.23 18.26 8.83
CA TYR A 574 -18.75 17.89 10.15
C TYR A 574 -18.37 19.11 10.99
N SER A 575 -18.35 18.93 12.30
CA SER A 575 -17.80 19.93 13.22
C SER A 575 -17.15 19.30 14.45
N ILE A 576 -16.25 20.05 15.07
CA ILE A 576 -15.69 19.72 16.39
C ILE A 576 -16.56 20.42 17.44
N GLY A 577 -17.19 19.63 18.31
CA GLY A 577 -18.02 20.15 19.41
C GLY A 577 -17.20 20.57 20.63
N ALA A 578 -17.82 21.39 21.50
CA ALA A 578 -17.26 21.72 22.81
C ALA A 578 -16.89 20.45 23.61
N GLY A 579 -15.72 20.46 24.25
CA GLY A 579 -15.20 19.32 25.02
C GLY A 579 -14.51 18.24 24.18
N GLN A 580 -14.62 18.29 22.85
CA GLN A 580 -13.93 17.36 21.96
C GLN A 580 -12.47 17.78 21.71
N ALA A 581 -11.65 16.81 21.33
CA ALA A 581 -10.27 17.02 20.93
C ALA A 581 -9.88 16.03 19.83
N TYR A 582 -9.05 16.48 18.90
CA TYR A 582 -8.58 15.67 17.77
C TYR A 582 -7.07 15.77 17.62
N PRO A 583 -6.35 14.66 17.32
CA PRO A 583 -4.90 14.69 17.14
C PRO A 583 -4.52 15.52 15.92
N VAL A 584 -3.43 16.29 16.06
CA VAL A 584 -2.81 17.01 14.95
C VAL A 584 -1.86 16.07 14.21
N GLY A 585 -2.06 15.94 12.91
CA GLY A 585 -1.13 15.25 12.01
C GLY A 585 0.04 16.15 11.62
N ASP A 586 -0.27 17.39 11.20
CA ASP A 586 0.71 18.41 10.88
C ASP A 586 0.18 19.81 11.25
N ALA A 587 1.02 20.60 11.93
CA ALA A 587 0.73 21.97 12.35
C ALA A 587 1.35 23.04 11.43
N SER A 588 2.04 22.60 10.38
CA SER A 588 2.90 23.41 9.51
C SER A 588 2.54 23.36 8.02
N ILE A 589 1.39 22.77 7.66
CA ILE A 589 0.87 22.75 6.30
C ILE A 589 0.78 24.16 5.69
N GLU A 590 1.03 24.26 4.39
CA GLU A 590 0.93 25.53 3.66
C GLU A 590 -0.53 25.93 3.47
N THR A 591 -0.83 27.21 3.63
CA THR A 591 -2.15 27.75 3.29
C THR A 591 -2.05 28.41 1.93
N ASP A 592 -2.28 27.64 0.89
CA ASP A 592 -1.98 28.05 -0.47
C ASP A 592 -2.91 27.41 -1.52
N TYR A 593 -2.84 27.96 -2.72
CA TYR A 593 -3.54 27.46 -3.89
C TYR A 593 -2.66 27.65 -5.13
N TYR A 594 -2.19 26.55 -5.70
CA TYR A 594 -1.54 26.58 -7.00
C TYR A 594 -2.60 26.65 -8.10
N ARG A 595 -2.57 27.73 -8.88
CA ARG A 595 -3.42 27.93 -10.04
C ARG A 595 -2.66 27.47 -11.28
N ALA A 596 -3.11 26.37 -11.89
CA ALA A 596 -2.72 25.93 -13.22
C ALA A 596 -3.98 25.47 -13.96
N THR A 597 -4.58 26.38 -14.73
CA THR A 597 -5.90 26.15 -15.35
C THR A 597 -5.94 25.99 -16.85
N THR A 598 -4.83 26.27 -17.52
CA THR A 598 -4.71 26.28 -18.99
C THR A 598 -3.42 25.58 -19.40
N PHE A 599 -3.39 25.08 -20.64
CA PHE A 599 -2.26 24.31 -21.17
C PHE A 599 -0.94 25.10 -21.25
N ALA A 600 -1.01 26.39 -21.61
CA ALA A 600 0.15 27.24 -21.83
C ALA A 600 -0.02 28.63 -21.18
N GLY A 601 -0.78 28.69 -20.08
CA GLY A 601 -0.90 29.92 -19.30
C GLY A 601 0.39 30.22 -18.58
N GLU A 602 0.68 31.50 -18.34
CA GLU A 602 1.89 31.92 -17.66
C GLU A 602 1.56 32.88 -16.50
N PRO A 603 2.48 33.05 -15.54
CA PRO A 603 2.36 34.10 -14.53
C PRO A 603 2.17 35.48 -15.18
N PRO A 604 1.41 36.40 -14.55
CA PRO A 604 0.89 36.31 -13.20
C PRO A 604 -0.54 35.72 -13.10
N THR A 605 -1.17 35.31 -14.21
CA THR A 605 -2.60 34.95 -14.23
C THR A 605 -2.88 33.44 -14.21
N ASP A 606 -1.88 32.63 -14.52
CA ASP A 606 -1.89 31.17 -14.43
C ASP A 606 -0.50 30.65 -14.06
N HIS A 607 -0.37 29.36 -13.75
CA HIS A 607 0.87 28.74 -13.24
C HIS A 607 1.50 29.51 -12.08
N VAL A 608 0.66 29.95 -11.14
CA VAL A 608 1.04 30.85 -10.04
C VAL A 608 0.52 30.31 -8.71
N GLN A 609 1.38 30.36 -7.70
CA GLN A 609 1.02 30.00 -6.33
C GLN A 609 0.46 31.22 -5.61
N VAL A 610 -0.73 31.07 -5.02
CA VAL A 610 -1.34 32.07 -4.13
C VAL A 610 -1.09 31.64 -2.69
N LEU A 611 -0.40 32.45 -1.91
CA LEU A 611 -0.10 32.20 -0.49
C LEU A 611 -1.03 33.02 0.41
N GLY A 612 -1.67 32.36 1.38
CA GLY A 612 -2.52 32.97 2.40
C GLY A 612 -1.78 33.31 3.68
N LYS A 613 -2.44 34.09 4.54
CA LYS A 613 -1.98 34.40 5.90
C LYS A 613 -2.76 33.66 6.97
N ASP A 614 -3.96 33.19 6.65
CA ASP A 614 -4.67 32.26 7.52
C ASP A 614 -3.82 31.02 7.77
N ARG A 615 -3.97 30.42 8.96
CA ARG A 615 -3.28 29.18 9.32
C ARG A 615 -4.29 28.06 9.53
N TYR A 616 -3.95 26.88 9.03
CA TYR A 616 -4.70 25.65 9.25
C TYR A 616 -3.81 24.61 9.93
N TYR A 617 -4.47 23.65 10.58
CA TYR A 617 -3.85 22.43 11.08
C TYR A 617 -4.48 21.23 10.40
N GLN A 618 -3.66 20.27 9.95
CA GLN A 618 -4.11 18.95 9.54
C GLN A 618 -4.43 18.12 10.78
N ILE A 619 -5.60 17.49 10.82
CA ILE A 619 -6.07 16.69 11.93
C ILE A 619 -6.52 15.31 11.47
N TRP A 620 -6.38 14.34 12.36
CA TRP A 620 -7.03 13.04 12.24
C TRP A 620 -8.52 13.21 12.57
N PHE A 621 -9.40 13.00 11.59
CA PHE A 621 -10.83 13.28 11.76
C PHE A 621 -11.71 12.23 11.07
N GLY A 622 -12.04 11.18 11.83
CA GLY A 622 -12.70 10.00 11.26
C GLY A 622 -11.68 9.04 10.65
N HIS A 623 -12.03 8.44 9.53
CA HIS A 623 -11.08 7.65 8.73
C HIS A 623 -10.14 8.55 7.91
N ARG A 624 -10.66 9.69 7.43
CA ARG A 624 -9.94 10.65 6.59
C ARG A 624 -9.19 11.68 7.43
N MET A 625 -8.19 12.32 6.83
CA MET A 625 -7.64 13.57 7.37
C MET A 625 -8.57 14.73 7.06
N ALA A 626 -8.48 15.81 7.83
CA ALA A 626 -9.19 17.05 7.58
C ALA A 626 -8.40 18.27 8.08
N TYR A 627 -8.92 19.47 7.83
CA TYR A 627 -8.26 20.72 8.19
C TYR A 627 -9.15 21.58 9.08
N VAL A 628 -8.54 22.27 10.04
CA VAL A 628 -9.21 23.26 10.89
C VAL A 628 -8.43 24.56 10.95
N ARG A 629 -9.12 25.69 11.01
CA ARG A 629 -8.48 27.01 11.15
C ARG A 629 -7.88 27.17 12.54
N ALA A 630 -6.61 27.53 12.63
CA ALA A 630 -5.93 27.86 13.89
C ALA A 630 -6.59 29.04 14.63
N ALA A 631 -7.35 29.88 13.91
CA ALA A 631 -8.14 30.95 14.49
C ALA A 631 -9.26 30.43 15.42
N ASP A 632 -9.75 29.20 15.22
CA ASP A 632 -10.91 28.64 15.92
C ASP A 632 -10.56 27.62 17.01
N VAL A 633 -9.30 27.14 17.04
CA VAL A 633 -8.85 26.10 17.97
C VAL A 633 -7.60 26.49 18.76
N ASP A 634 -7.49 25.96 19.98
CA ASP A 634 -6.25 25.93 20.74
C ASP A 634 -5.46 24.67 20.40
N LEU A 635 -4.15 24.83 20.23
CA LEU A 635 -3.20 23.72 20.13
C LEU A 635 -2.67 23.39 21.53
N ARG A 636 -2.83 22.14 21.98
CA ARG A 636 -2.46 21.71 23.33
C ARG A 636 -1.72 20.37 23.28
N PRO A 637 -0.80 20.09 24.20
CA PRO A 637 -0.35 18.71 24.44
C PRO A 637 -1.53 17.81 24.80
N ALA A 638 -1.49 16.57 24.33
CA ALA A 638 -2.34 15.50 24.84
C ALA A 638 -2.03 15.20 26.33
N VAL A 639 -3.00 14.60 27.03
CA VAL A 639 -2.88 14.24 28.46
C VAL A 639 -1.87 13.13 28.70
#